data_AF-A0AAP0QIN7-F1
#
_entry.id   AF-A0AAP0QIN7-F1
#
_cell.length_a   1.000
_cell.length_b   1.000
_cell.length_c   1.000
_cell.angle_alpha   90.00
_cell.angle_beta   90.00
_cell.angle_gamma   90.00
#
_symmetry.space_group_name_H-M   'P 1'
#
loop_
_entity.id
_entity.type
_entity.pdbx_description
1 polymer ?
#
loop_
_entity_poly.entity_id
_entity_poly.type
_entity_poly.pdbx_seq_one_letter_code
_entity_poly.pdbx_strand_id
1 'polypeptide(L)'
;MDNVNSDHTPDRQNGDRVKLNVGGKLFETTLSTIQSGGPDSLLYALSNRQSDEPNPIFIDRDPDVFSVLLSLLRSNRLPSTASRFSKQELADEALYYGIDSQLKSAMSPPPLQGIDASIVSTVRPAADALPSTFTASSDDGSLWIAHGGQISVYDWNLSHSVTVRTHLDNITSIRHVWSDVAAVGSDYSSGIHFYDLSSSRHVASAHWTDPSDPRIYRATVTAIADSPTTVFSSFVCPHKENSVLLIDKSTLQISSEIGRQSGASSKNMAVGKLTWIPATGVVLGSAIAWGAFGYSGYVRMWDPRSGEVVWETNEPGSGRSARFGDSFADVDVDVDELTLFKICSKSGDIAMADLRNLGEDPWVYMEDKNPSMISSNGNNNGENKLIHCYKNQVFVGRGGSLEVWSGVREGRNGSCSEGLFRRNFVDRVEDSVLFWADIFAAYAMWVMMTYLTNVWKISLVRAAAIVNFFWGTVLMLPLAIQYLVDTIISNYWMLLVSSLAYSAGMGFLTMSTPPVLAGAMGTCSEYKPECIGEGQKILFYTALGLIAFGMSGHLVSIGGFMADQMTDSRAEQVSMRSAKLFFFSFCGVVLVPIIALTAFPYIKPWKIRFGIPAIFTVVATLVFLSGSCSYRRRKPLGSPLTTVFRVFVASALKLFYRIPRNASELYERDNVDEIYVVQHTRSLRCLDKAAIILPGKTLEQQEGNRWRLCRVTEIEETKGLLRMIPICLTFIIPGVVSSIGLTYFLEQADHLNRKVGKLSVPLPILLLFYDIARTQFTNLYAKFLNSFGESQSKKYAPAIGFATSMVLAILCCITAAKVETRRLDVIRSHGLIDKPDDKIPMSMFWLLPQFLLLGGLDGVCEVSIACFFIDQFPPLLFKYVAHIFSGTLGLGTMGGVLSVYLVGIISERKGKQNWFQDTLNKSRLDNYYWVLAALTAANLVLFIVVAILYAFRDSRLENLEETEFEETDGPFEDDAKCCCFC
;
A
#
# COMPACT_ATOMS: atom_id res chain seq x y z
N MET A 1 68.16 69.63 0.74
CA MET A 1 68.72 68.29 0.53
C MET A 1 67.72 67.27 1.06
N ASP A 2 66.86 66.61 0.31
CA ASP A 2 66.31 66.79 -1.03
C ASP A 2 65.07 65.90 -1.11
N ASN A 3 64.04 66.42 -1.78
CA ASN A 3 63.05 65.73 -2.61
C ASN A 3 62.35 64.46 -2.08
N VAL A 4 61.12 64.71 -1.60
CA VAL A 4 59.94 63.92 -1.95
C VAL A 4 59.85 63.80 -3.47
N ASN A 5 59.93 62.57 -4.00
CA ASN A 5 59.50 62.29 -5.36
C ASN A 5 58.62 61.04 -5.37
N SER A 6 57.40 61.27 -5.81
CA SER A 6 56.39 60.35 -6.29
C SER A 6 56.95 59.38 -7.33
N ASP A 7 56.61 58.10 -7.21
CA ASP A 7 56.55 57.22 -8.38
C ASP A 7 55.19 56.52 -8.42
N HIS A 8 54.48 56.83 -9.49
CA HIS A 8 53.19 56.28 -9.87
C HIS A 8 53.33 54.79 -10.18
N THR A 9 52.53 53.95 -9.51
CA THR A 9 52.15 52.65 -10.06
C THR A 9 50.74 52.77 -10.65
N PRO A 10 50.52 52.40 -11.92
CA PRO A 10 49.23 52.60 -12.57
C PRO A 10 48.22 51.57 -12.06
N ASP A 11 46.99 52.03 -11.86
CA ASP A 11 45.79 51.22 -11.61
C ASP A 11 45.70 50.02 -12.56
N ARG A 12 46.07 48.84 -12.07
CA ARG A 12 45.65 47.56 -12.64
C ARG A 12 44.51 47.03 -11.78
N GLN A 13 43.27 47.40 -12.05
CA GLN A 13 42.10 46.64 -11.56
C GLN A 13 40.73 46.94 -12.19
N ASN A 14 40.66 47.46 -13.42
CA ASN A 14 39.37 47.68 -14.12
C ASN A 14 39.11 46.72 -15.30
N GLY A 15 39.97 45.73 -15.54
CA GLY A 15 39.90 44.86 -16.73
C GLY A 15 39.06 43.58 -16.60
N ASP A 16 38.66 43.17 -15.39
CA ASP A 16 38.07 41.83 -15.17
C ASP A 16 36.54 41.83 -15.02
N ARG A 17 35.88 42.98 -15.16
CA ARG A 17 34.45 43.14 -14.92
C ARG A 17 33.68 43.38 -16.21
N VAL A 18 32.66 42.55 -16.42
CA VAL A 18 31.76 42.60 -17.58
C VAL A 18 30.41 43.15 -17.14
N LYS A 19 29.86 44.08 -17.93
CA LYS A 19 28.53 44.65 -17.73
C LYS A 19 27.55 44.06 -18.75
N LEU A 20 26.51 43.41 -18.26
CA LEU A 20 25.42 42.83 -19.05
C LEU A 20 24.13 43.60 -18.74
N ASN A 21 23.30 43.84 -19.75
CA ASN A 21 21.97 44.40 -19.58
C ASN A 21 20.94 43.34 -19.96
N VAL A 22 20.27 42.73 -18.98
CA VAL A 22 19.26 41.68 -19.23
C VAL A 22 17.89 42.27 -18.97
N GLY A 23 17.01 42.31 -19.98
CA GLY A 23 15.64 42.82 -19.86
C GLY A 23 15.52 44.26 -19.34
N GLY A 24 16.57 45.08 -19.50
CA GLY A 24 16.64 46.46 -19.00
C GLY A 24 17.35 46.63 -17.65
N LYS A 25 17.77 45.54 -16.99
CA LYS A 25 18.49 45.56 -15.71
C LYS A 25 19.98 45.30 -15.92
N LEU A 26 20.81 46.17 -15.33
CA LEU A 26 22.27 46.09 -15.41
C LEU A 26 22.85 45.11 -14.38
N PHE A 27 23.64 44.16 -14.85
CA PHE A 27 24.40 43.19 -14.07
C PHE A 27 25.90 43.41 -14.27
N GLU A 28 26.65 43.46 -13.17
CA GLU A 28 28.12 43.52 -13.20
C GLU A 28 28.68 42.22 -12.60
N THR A 29 29.57 41.55 -13.32
CA THR A 29 30.15 40.26 -12.92
C THR A 29 31.58 40.09 -13.44
N THR A 30 32.30 39.08 -12.98
CA THR A 30 33.68 38.82 -13.43
C THR A 30 33.72 37.97 -14.69
N LEU A 31 34.77 38.17 -15.49
CA LEU A 31 35.04 37.37 -16.69
C LEU A 31 35.20 35.87 -16.36
N SER A 32 35.80 35.54 -15.21
CA SER A 32 35.90 34.16 -14.71
C SER A 32 34.56 33.50 -14.40
N THR A 33 33.56 34.26 -13.91
CA THR A 33 32.23 33.73 -13.61
C THR A 33 31.48 33.42 -14.91
N ILE A 34 31.59 34.28 -15.91
CA ILE A 34 30.96 34.08 -17.21
C ILE A 34 31.59 32.89 -17.94
N GLN A 35 32.91 32.73 -17.82
CA GLN A 35 33.64 31.59 -18.41
C GLN A 35 33.37 30.25 -17.70
N SER A 36 32.87 30.28 -16.47
CA SER A 36 32.53 29.07 -15.73
C SER A 36 31.43 28.26 -16.41
N GLY A 37 30.59 28.89 -17.26
CA GLY A 37 29.52 28.27 -18.05
C GLY A 37 29.95 27.18 -19.04
N GLY A 38 31.26 27.04 -19.29
CA GLY A 38 31.81 26.09 -20.26
C GLY A 38 31.96 26.70 -21.66
N PRO A 39 32.80 26.12 -22.53
CA PRO A 39 33.18 26.69 -23.82
C PRO A 39 32.01 26.81 -24.81
N ASP A 40 30.99 25.96 -24.65
CA ASP A 40 29.80 25.92 -25.50
C ASP A 40 28.69 26.88 -25.02
N SER A 41 28.90 27.58 -23.90
CA SER A 41 27.90 28.51 -23.36
C SER A 41 27.90 29.85 -24.12
N LEU A 42 26.70 30.43 -24.28
CA LEU A 42 26.53 31.75 -24.88
C LEU A 42 27.29 32.81 -24.07
N LEU A 43 27.33 32.64 -22.75
CA LEU A 43 28.09 33.49 -21.83
C LEU A 43 29.60 33.44 -22.12
N TYR A 44 30.18 32.26 -22.35
CA TYR A 44 31.58 32.13 -22.74
C TYR A 44 31.87 32.81 -24.07
N ALA A 45 31.00 32.66 -25.08
CA ALA A 45 31.13 33.34 -26.36
C ALA A 45 31.12 34.88 -26.22
N LEU A 46 30.26 35.41 -25.33
CA LEU A 46 30.22 36.84 -25.01
C LEU A 46 31.47 37.33 -24.26
N SER A 47 32.18 36.45 -23.56
CA SER A 47 33.41 36.79 -22.82
C SER A 47 34.61 37.08 -23.73
N ASN A 48 34.61 36.56 -24.97
CA ASN A 48 35.71 36.74 -25.93
C ASN A 48 35.60 38.01 -26.80
N ARG A 49 34.59 38.86 -26.57
CA ARG A 49 34.41 40.09 -27.32
C ARG A 49 35.40 41.16 -26.84
N GLN A 50 36.13 41.78 -27.77
CA GLN A 50 37.09 42.86 -27.47
C GLN A 50 36.41 44.02 -26.73
N SER A 51 37.01 44.40 -25.60
CA SER A 51 36.53 45.36 -24.61
C SER A 51 36.65 46.83 -25.03
N ASP A 52 36.31 47.18 -26.28
CA ASP A 52 36.40 48.55 -26.82
C ASP A 52 35.04 49.24 -27.05
N GLU A 53 33.90 48.59 -26.78
CA GLU A 53 32.58 49.26 -26.82
C GLU A 53 32.06 49.61 -25.40
N PRO A 54 31.72 50.89 -25.13
CA PRO A 54 31.29 51.35 -23.80
C PRO A 54 29.86 50.94 -23.42
N ASN A 55 29.11 50.31 -24.34
CA ASN A 55 27.72 49.95 -24.13
C ASN A 55 27.57 48.51 -23.60
N PRO A 56 26.77 48.30 -22.54
CA PRO A 56 26.53 46.97 -21.99
C PRO A 56 25.79 46.10 -23.01
N ILE A 57 26.15 44.82 -23.07
CA ILE A 57 25.53 43.86 -23.98
C ILE A 57 24.07 43.66 -23.56
N PHE A 58 23.13 43.98 -24.44
CA PHE A 58 21.71 43.80 -24.19
C PHE A 58 21.26 42.37 -24.52
N ILE A 59 20.60 41.73 -23.56
CA ILE A 59 20.00 40.41 -23.66
C ILE A 59 18.52 40.56 -23.34
N ASP A 60 17.66 40.27 -24.30
CA ASP A 60 16.21 40.44 -24.16
C ASP A 60 15.58 39.22 -23.47
N ARG A 61 15.83 39.09 -22.16
CA ARG A 61 15.36 37.98 -21.31
C ARG A 61 14.98 38.48 -19.91
N ASP A 62 14.41 37.61 -19.08
CA ASP A 62 13.97 37.97 -17.73
C ASP A 62 15.18 38.21 -16.80
N PRO A 63 15.33 39.43 -16.24
CA PRO A 63 16.45 39.74 -15.36
C PRO A 63 16.44 38.97 -14.03
N ASP A 64 15.27 38.62 -13.50
CA ASP A 64 15.17 38.00 -12.19
C ASP A 64 15.51 36.51 -12.25
N VAL A 65 15.16 35.80 -13.33
CA VAL A 65 15.61 34.42 -13.60
C VAL A 65 17.12 34.40 -13.86
N PHE A 66 17.64 35.33 -14.66
CA PHE A 66 19.08 35.46 -14.90
C PHE A 66 19.87 35.70 -13.62
N SER A 67 19.31 36.44 -12.63
CA SER A 67 19.98 36.67 -11.35
C SER A 67 20.22 35.38 -10.54
N VAL A 68 19.31 34.41 -10.66
CA VAL A 68 19.43 33.08 -10.03
C VAL A 68 20.51 32.26 -10.74
N LEU A 69 20.51 32.25 -12.07
CA LEU A 69 21.53 31.57 -12.88
C LEU A 69 22.93 32.17 -12.70
N LEU A 70 23.02 33.50 -12.59
CA LEU A 70 24.29 34.16 -12.29
C LEU A 70 24.79 33.83 -10.88
N SER A 71 23.89 33.63 -9.92
CA SER A 71 24.25 33.17 -8.57
C SER A 71 24.70 31.70 -8.56
N LEU A 72 24.08 30.87 -9.41
CA LEU A 72 24.51 29.49 -9.66
C LEU A 72 25.95 29.48 -10.20
N LEU A 73 26.26 30.26 -11.25
CA LEU A 73 27.62 30.34 -11.81
C LEU A 73 28.67 30.83 -10.80
N ARG A 74 28.28 31.68 -9.84
CA ARG A 74 29.18 32.17 -8.79
C ARG A 74 29.47 31.16 -7.69
N SER A 75 28.51 30.28 -7.38
CA SER A 75 28.53 29.48 -6.15
C SER A 75 28.38 27.97 -6.37
N ASN A 76 28.11 27.53 -7.59
CA ASN A 76 27.73 26.17 -7.97
C ASN A 76 26.56 25.61 -7.14
N ARG A 77 25.71 26.49 -6.59
CA ARG A 77 24.53 26.13 -5.80
C ARG A 77 23.37 27.07 -6.11
N LEU A 78 22.15 26.54 -6.02
CA LEU A 78 20.95 27.36 -6.19
C LEU A 78 20.69 28.22 -4.94
N PRO A 79 20.50 29.54 -5.08
CA PRO A 79 20.12 30.41 -3.97
C PRO A 79 18.68 30.12 -3.51
N SER A 80 18.34 30.48 -2.26
CA SER A 80 16.98 30.28 -1.74
C SER A 80 15.89 31.00 -2.56
N THR A 81 16.26 32.07 -3.26
CA THR A 81 15.39 32.80 -4.20
C THR A 81 14.99 31.98 -5.43
N ALA A 82 15.72 30.90 -5.77
CA ALA A 82 15.37 29.98 -6.85
C ALA A 82 14.00 29.31 -6.63
N SER A 83 13.55 29.17 -5.39
CA SER A 83 12.23 28.61 -5.04
C SER A 83 11.04 29.43 -5.54
N ARG A 84 11.26 30.68 -6.00
CA ARG A 84 10.22 31.53 -6.57
C ARG A 84 9.85 31.18 -8.00
N PHE A 85 10.77 30.54 -8.72
CA PHE A 85 10.61 30.17 -10.13
C PHE A 85 10.31 28.68 -10.24
N SER A 86 9.58 28.30 -11.28
CA SER A 86 9.40 26.88 -11.55
C SER A 86 10.73 26.26 -11.97
N LYS A 87 10.91 24.96 -11.69
CA LYS A 87 12.13 24.24 -12.11
C LYS A 87 12.28 24.22 -13.64
N GLN A 88 11.16 24.22 -14.35
CA GLN A 88 11.12 24.22 -15.82
C GLN A 88 11.54 25.57 -16.39
N GLU A 89 11.06 26.67 -15.81
CA GLU A 89 11.46 28.04 -16.18
C GLU A 89 12.96 28.29 -15.95
N LEU A 90 13.53 27.74 -14.87
CA LEU A 90 14.98 27.76 -14.64
C LEU A 90 15.74 26.92 -15.68
N ALA A 91 15.20 25.78 -16.09
CA ALA A 91 15.82 24.89 -17.07
C ALA A 91 15.81 25.50 -18.48
N ASP A 92 14.69 26.10 -18.90
CA ASP A 92 14.55 26.76 -20.21
C ASP A 92 15.50 27.96 -20.32
N GLU A 93 15.63 28.75 -19.25
CA GLU A 93 16.54 29.88 -19.22
C GLU A 93 18.02 29.42 -19.17
N ALA A 94 18.34 28.37 -18.42
CA ALA A 94 19.69 27.81 -18.39
C ALA A 94 20.10 27.23 -19.76
N LEU A 95 19.16 26.63 -20.49
CA LEU A 95 19.38 26.11 -21.84
C LEU A 95 19.68 27.24 -22.83
N TYR A 96 18.98 28.38 -22.74
CA TYR A 96 19.26 29.56 -23.56
C TYR A 96 20.70 30.08 -23.40
N TYR A 97 21.23 30.07 -22.17
CA TYR A 97 22.62 30.48 -21.90
C TYR A 97 23.66 29.38 -22.12
N GLY A 98 23.24 28.13 -22.35
CA GLY A 98 24.11 26.96 -22.48
C GLY A 98 24.78 26.53 -21.16
N ILE A 99 24.07 26.66 -20.04
CA ILE A 99 24.56 26.31 -18.68
C ILE A 99 23.67 25.27 -17.98
N ASP A 100 22.86 24.53 -18.75
CA ASP A 100 21.93 23.50 -18.29
C ASP A 100 22.64 22.37 -17.53
N SER A 101 23.83 21.96 -17.96
CA SER A 101 24.64 20.93 -17.28
C SER A 101 24.99 21.31 -15.83
N GLN A 102 25.21 22.60 -15.57
CA GLN A 102 25.57 23.13 -14.26
C GLN A 102 24.34 23.26 -13.36
N LEU A 103 23.21 23.63 -13.95
CA LEU A 103 21.92 23.62 -13.26
C LEU A 103 21.54 22.20 -12.86
N LYS A 104 21.63 21.23 -13.79
CA LYS A 104 21.41 19.79 -13.52
C LYS A 104 22.32 19.30 -12.40
N SER A 105 23.60 19.65 -12.43
CA SER A 105 24.56 19.29 -11.37
C SER A 105 24.18 19.87 -10.01
N ALA A 106 23.79 21.15 -9.94
CA ALA A 106 23.38 21.80 -8.70
C ALA A 106 22.01 21.34 -8.17
N MET A 107 21.13 20.85 -9.05
CA MET A 107 19.82 20.28 -8.70
C MET A 107 19.89 18.78 -8.40
N SER A 108 20.96 18.10 -8.83
CA SER A 108 21.16 16.69 -8.54
C SER A 108 21.24 16.47 -7.03
N PRO A 109 20.52 15.47 -6.48
CA PRO A 109 20.64 15.15 -5.07
C PRO A 109 22.09 14.72 -4.76
N PRO A 110 22.58 14.98 -3.53
CA PRO A 110 23.90 14.50 -3.14
C PRO A 110 23.97 12.96 -3.27
N PRO A 111 25.15 12.38 -3.55
CA PRO A 111 25.33 10.94 -3.61
C PRO A 111 24.76 10.28 -2.36
N LEU A 112 23.85 9.31 -2.55
CA LEU A 112 23.15 8.63 -1.48
C LEU A 112 24.16 7.88 -0.58
N GLN A 113 24.44 8.42 0.62
CA GLN A 113 25.10 7.70 1.70
C GLN A 113 24.04 7.01 2.58
N GLY A 114 23.62 5.82 2.15
CA GLY A 114 22.43 5.15 2.70
C GLY A 114 21.12 5.72 2.13
N ILE A 115 20.01 5.05 2.41
CA ILE A 115 18.69 5.53 1.97
C ILE A 115 18.16 6.52 3.00
N ASP A 116 17.86 7.74 2.56
CA ASP A 116 16.95 8.64 3.25
C ASP A 116 15.56 8.51 2.58
N ALA A 117 14.63 7.84 3.26
CA ALA A 117 13.27 7.62 2.75
C ALA A 117 12.50 8.93 2.51
N SER A 118 12.96 10.06 3.07
CA SER A 118 12.38 11.39 2.83
C SER A 118 12.68 11.95 1.44
N ILE A 119 13.69 11.40 0.74
CA ILE A 119 14.09 11.79 -0.63
C ILE A 119 13.36 10.93 -1.68
N VAL A 120 12.69 9.85 -1.25
CA VAL A 120 11.99 8.93 -2.15
C VAL A 120 10.60 9.48 -2.49
N SER A 121 10.26 9.47 -3.78
CA SER A 121 8.92 9.78 -4.28
C SER A 121 8.44 8.64 -5.17
N THR A 122 7.14 8.34 -5.11
CA THR A 122 6.54 7.31 -5.97
C THR A 122 6.12 7.93 -7.29
N VAL A 123 6.72 7.48 -8.39
CA VAL A 123 6.30 7.82 -9.75
C VAL A 123 5.29 6.77 -10.19
N ARG A 124 4.10 7.21 -10.65
CA ARG A 124 3.06 6.33 -11.20
C ARG A 124 2.88 6.63 -12.69
N PRO A 125 2.71 5.61 -13.55
CA PRO A 125 2.42 5.82 -14.96
C PRO A 125 1.11 6.60 -15.15
N ALA A 126 0.97 7.28 -16.28
CA ALA A 126 -0.14 8.22 -16.52
C ALA A 126 -1.51 7.53 -16.72
N ALA A 127 -1.54 6.30 -17.23
CA ALA A 127 -2.79 5.64 -17.65
C ALA A 127 -3.04 4.27 -16.99
N ASP A 128 -1.99 3.53 -16.64
CA ASP A 128 -2.11 2.21 -16.01
C ASP A 128 -1.35 2.16 -14.67
N ALA A 129 -1.89 1.44 -13.69
CA ALA A 129 -1.36 1.46 -12.32
C ALA A 129 -0.13 0.56 -12.14
N LEU A 130 0.16 -0.33 -13.09
CA LEU A 130 1.20 -1.36 -12.98
C LEU A 130 2.27 -1.20 -14.08
N PRO A 131 3.51 -0.77 -13.73
CA PRO A 131 4.61 -0.76 -14.68
C PRO A 131 5.03 -2.19 -15.02
N SER A 132 5.08 -2.49 -16.32
CA SER A 132 5.55 -3.77 -16.86
C SER A 132 7.07 -3.89 -16.81
N THR A 133 7.75 -2.82 -17.22
CA THR A 133 9.21 -2.67 -17.22
C THR A 133 9.56 -1.19 -17.27
N PHE A 134 10.81 -0.85 -16.95
CA PHE A 134 11.28 0.53 -16.98
C PHE A 134 12.76 0.59 -17.38
N THR A 135 13.19 1.75 -17.85
CA THR A 135 14.60 2.06 -18.09
C THR A 135 14.89 3.46 -17.59
N ALA A 136 16.04 3.64 -16.93
CA ALA A 136 16.52 4.94 -16.51
C ALA A 136 17.78 5.29 -17.31
N SER A 137 17.91 6.56 -17.72
CA SER A 137 19.12 7.06 -18.37
C SER A 137 20.27 7.19 -17.37
N SER A 138 21.45 6.69 -17.72
CA SER A 138 22.66 6.80 -16.90
C SER A 138 23.14 8.24 -16.74
N ASP A 139 22.90 9.06 -17.75
CA ASP A 139 23.54 10.36 -17.92
C ASP A 139 22.69 11.47 -17.28
N ASP A 140 21.40 11.52 -17.63
CA ASP A 140 20.48 12.58 -17.22
C ASP A 140 19.51 12.15 -16.11
N GLY A 141 19.39 10.85 -15.81
CA GLY A 141 18.44 10.35 -14.80
C GLY A 141 16.96 10.42 -15.20
N SER A 142 16.67 10.66 -16.48
CA SER A 142 15.33 10.51 -17.05
C SER A 142 14.83 9.06 -16.92
N LEU A 143 13.53 8.89 -16.77
CA LEU A 143 12.91 7.60 -16.49
C LEU A 143 11.82 7.32 -17.52
N TRP A 144 11.92 6.19 -18.20
CA TRP A 144 10.92 5.73 -19.16
C TRP A 144 10.26 4.47 -18.62
N ILE A 145 8.94 4.52 -18.49
CA ILE A 145 8.15 3.45 -17.89
C ILE A 145 7.23 2.87 -18.95
N ALA A 146 7.34 1.58 -19.19
CA ALA A 146 6.39 0.86 -20.04
C ALA A 146 5.26 0.27 -19.20
N HIS A 147 4.03 0.40 -19.67
CA HIS A 147 2.84 -0.14 -19.02
C HIS A 147 1.83 -0.54 -20.09
N GLY A 148 1.44 -1.82 -20.11
CA GLY A 148 0.73 -2.42 -21.23
C GLY A 148 1.41 -2.10 -22.56
N GLY A 149 0.65 -1.55 -23.51
CA GLY A 149 1.13 -1.13 -24.83
C GLY A 149 1.66 0.31 -24.92
N GLN A 150 1.87 0.98 -23.78
CA GLN A 150 2.24 2.40 -23.72
C GLN A 150 3.58 2.64 -23.03
N ILE A 151 4.23 3.75 -23.37
CA ILE A 151 5.49 4.21 -22.78
C ILE A 151 5.28 5.62 -22.25
N SER A 152 5.40 5.82 -20.95
CA SER A 152 5.39 7.13 -20.30
C SER A 152 6.82 7.59 -20.03
N VAL A 153 7.14 8.79 -20.50
CA VAL A 153 8.45 9.43 -20.39
C VAL A 153 8.43 10.45 -19.28
N TYR A 154 9.42 10.36 -18.39
CA TYR A 154 9.68 11.33 -17.36
C TYR A 154 11.07 11.92 -17.56
N ASP A 155 11.15 13.24 -17.45
CA ASP A 155 12.41 13.95 -17.61
C ASP A 155 13.31 13.76 -16.38
N TRP A 156 14.50 14.35 -16.40
CA TRP A 156 15.47 14.31 -15.29
C TRP A 156 14.92 14.86 -13.96
N ASN A 157 13.88 15.70 -14.00
CA ASN A 157 13.18 16.21 -12.82
C ASN A 157 11.96 15.34 -12.42
N LEU A 158 11.82 14.15 -13.01
CA LEU A 158 10.70 13.22 -12.83
C LEU A 158 9.32 13.81 -13.12
N SER A 159 9.27 14.91 -13.89
CA SER A 159 8.03 15.43 -14.47
C SER A 159 7.64 14.58 -15.66
N HIS A 160 6.35 14.26 -15.75
CA HIS A 160 5.79 13.58 -16.92
C HIS A 160 5.92 14.50 -18.15
N SER A 161 6.43 13.95 -19.24
CA SER A 161 6.70 14.68 -20.48
C SER A 161 5.73 14.25 -21.59
N VAL A 162 5.72 12.94 -21.93
CA VAL A 162 4.87 12.39 -22.98
C VAL A 162 4.48 10.95 -22.66
N THR A 163 3.33 10.50 -23.16
CA THR A 163 2.96 9.08 -23.20
C THR A 163 2.71 8.66 -24.65
N VAL A 164 3.46 7.67 -25.13
CA VAL A 164 3.37 7.17 -26.51
C VAL A 164 2.72 5.80 -26.51
N ARG A 165 1.68 5.63 -27.33
CA ARG A 165 1.05 4.32 -27.56
C ARG A 165 1.77 3.58 -28.68
N THR A 166 2.24 2.38 -28.37
CA THR A 166 2.89 1.49 -29.33
C THR A 166 1.86 0.61 -30.04
N HIS A 167 2.25 -0.05 -31.13
CA HIS A 167 1.44 -1.09 -31.77
C HIS A 167 1.46 -2.42 -30.99
N LEU A 168 2.27 -2.51 -29.93
CA LEU A 168 2.36 -3.69 -29.09
C LEU A 168 1.27 -3.62 -28.02
N ASP A 169 0.60 -4.74 -27.76
CA ASP A 169 -0.42 -4.80 -26.70
C ASP A 169 0.21 -4.81 -25.30
N ASN A 170 1.39 -5.42 -25.17
CA ASN A 170 2.13 -5.49 -23.91
C ASN A 170 3.64 -5.44 -24.14
N ILE A 171 4.31 -4.52 -23.47
CA ILE A 171 5.76 -4.31 -23.53
C ILE A 171 6.39 -5.02 -22.33
N THR A 172 7.32 -5.94 -22.57
CA THR A 172 8.01 -6.68 -21.49
C THR A 172 9.45 -6.22 -21.30
N SER A 173 10.06 -5.68 -22.36
CA SER A 173 11.43 -5.16 -22.33
C SER A 173 11.51 -3.80 -23.00
N ILE A 174 12.21 -2.85 -22.36
CA ILE A 174 12.46 -1.51 -22.88
C ILE A 174 13.90 -1.12 -22.60
N ARG A 175 14.53 -0.43 -23.56
CA ARG A 175 15.86 0.16 -23.37
C ARG A 175 15.98 1.51 -24.05
N HIS A 176 16.62 2.45 -23.35
CA HIS A 176 17.02 3.75 -23.90
C HIS A 176 18.19 3.54 -24.87
N VAL A 177 18.03 3.89 -26.15
CA VAL A 177 19.04 3.62 -27.19
C VAL A 177 19.73 4.90 -27.65
N TRP A 178 18.94 5.96 -27.82
CA TRP A 178 19.35 7.34 -28.10
C TRP A 178 18.49 8.28 -27.27
N SER A 179 18.83 9.57 -27.24
CA SER A 179 18.13 10.61 -26.48
C SER A 179 16.61 10.50 -26.54
N ASP A 180 16.05 10.33 -27.74
CA ASP A 180 14.60 10.30 -27.98
C ASP A 180 14.07 8.93 -28.46
N VAL A 181 14.93 7.93 -28.67
CA VAL A 181 14.55 6.66 -29.29
C VAL A 181 14.68 5.49 -28.31
N ALA A 182 13.57 4.77 -28.12
CA ALA A 182 13.48 3.56 -27.31
C ALA A 182 13.48 2.30 -28.18
N ALA A 183 14.23 1.28 -27.76
CA ALA A 183 14.04 -0.09 -28.21
C ALA A 183 13.04 -0.79 -27.30
N VAL A 184 12.08 -1.47 -27.91
CA VAL A 184 10.93 -2.06 -27.23
C VAL A 184 10.74 -3.50 -27.72
N GLY A 185 10.55 -4.41 -26.77
CA GLY A 185 10.31 -5.82 -27.00
C GLY A 185 9.11 -6.34 -26.22
N SER A 186 8.54 -7.43 -26.71
CA SER A 186 7.41 -8.11 -26.11
C SER A 186 7.63 -9.61 -26.12
N ASP A 187 7.16 -10.29 -25.08
CA ASP A 187 7.11 -11.75 -25.02
C ASP A 187 5.94 -12.32 -25.85
N TYR A 188 5.00 -11.46 -26.28
CA TYR A 188 3.79 -11.84 -27.01
C TYR A 188 3.86 -11.49 -28.50
N SER A 189 4.54 -10.39 -28.82
CA SER A 189 4.70 -9.91 -30.19
C SER A 189 6.10 -10.18 -30.72
N SER A 190 6.19 -10.51 -32.00
CA SER A 190 7.46 -10.87 -32.63
C SER A 190 8.24 -9.65 -33.07
N GLY A 191 9.56 -9.68 -32.88
CA GLY A 191 10.45 -8.61 -33.30
C GLY A 191 10.80 -7.62 -32.19
N ILE A 192 11.87 -6.88 -32.44
CA ILE A 192 12.24 -5.69 -31.67
C ILE A 192 11.84 -4.45 -32.47
N HIS A 193 11.27 -3.47 -31.78
CA HIS A 193 10.73 -2.27 -32.41
C HIS A 193 11.37 -1.02 -31.83
N PHE A 194 11.65 -0.04 -32.69
CA PHE A 194 12.25 1.23 -32.31
C PHE A 194 11.24 2.35 -32.44
N TYR A 195 11.07 3.12 -31.37
CA TYR A 195 10.13 4.23 -31.31
C TYR A 195 10.86 5.52 -30.99
N ASP A 196 10.61 6.55 -31.79
CA ASP A 196 10.98 7.91 -31.49
C ASP A 196 9.85 8.53 -30.65
N LEU A 197 10.17 8.82 -29.40
CA LEU A 197 9.23 9.30 -28.40
C LEU A 197 8.96 10.80 -28.55
N SER A 198 9.90 11.56 -29.13
CA SER A 198 9.72 13.00 -29.40
C SER A 198 8.68 13.23 -30.49
N SER A 199 8.72 12.44 -31.56
CA SER A 199 7.77 12.50 -32.67
C SER A 199 6.61 11.51 -32.54
N SER A 200 6.59 10.73 -31.45
CA SER A 200 5.61 9.65 -31.20
C SER A 200 5.45 8.69 -32.37
N ARG A 201 6.55 8.38 -33.07
CA ARG A 201 6.54 7.62 -34.32
C ARG A 201 7.37 6.35 -34.23
N HIS A 202 6.85 5.30 -34.83
CA HIS A 202 7.60 4.06 -35.06
C HIS A 202 8.69 4.26 -36.13
N VAL A 203 9.94 4.00 -35.78
CA VAL A 203 11.13 4.22 -36.61
C VAL A 203 11.46 3.00 -37.46
N ALA A 204 11.66 1.85 -36.82
CA ALA A 204 12.09 0.62 -37.48
C ALA A 204 11.72 -0.62 -36.67
N SER A 205 11.79 -1.79 -37.31
CA SER A 205 11.67 -3.08 -36.63
C SER A 205 12.69 -4.06 -37.18
N ALA A 206 13.19 -4.94 -36.32
CA ALA A 206 14.06 -6.04 -36.71
C ALA A 206 13.45 -7.37 -36.26
N HIS A 207 13.47 -8.36 -37.16
CA HIS A 207 12.89 -9.68 -36.92
C HIS A 207 13.95 -10.75 -37.17
N TRP A 208 14.07 -11.70 -36.25
CA TRP A 208 14.97 -12.83 -36.45
C TRP A 208 14.37 -13.79 -37.47
N THR A 209 15.09 -13.98 -38.58
CA THR A 209 14.75 -14.93 -39.63
C THR A 209 16.04 -15.60 -40.12
N ASP A 210 16.01 -16.91 -40.28
CA ASP A 210 17.14 -17.69 -40.81
C ASP A 210 16.68 -18.41 -42.08
N PRO A 211 17.21 -18.06 -43.27
CA PRO A 211 16.86 -18.73 -44.52
C PRO A 211 17.22 -20.22 -44.55
N SER A 212 18.19 -20.64 -43.73
CA SER A 212 18.64 -22.03 -43.66
C SER A 212 17.81 -22.90 -42.72
N ASP A 213 17.11 -22.30 -41.75
CA ASP A 213 16.23 -22.98 -40.81
C ASP A 213 14.82 -22.36 -40.80
N PRO A 214 13.85 -22.94 -41.53
CA PRO A 214 12.50 -22.38 -41.63
C PRO A 214 11.71 -22.43 -40.31
N ARG A 215 12.25 -23.07 -39.26
CA ARG A 215 11.63 -23.10 -37.92
C ARG A 215 11.85 -21.79 -37.15
N ILE A 216 12.74 -20.92 -37.62
CA ILE A 216 12.98 -19.60 -37.04
C ILE A 216 11.98 -18.61 -37.64
N TYR A 217 10.84 -18.46 -36.95
CA TYR A 217 9.81 -17.50 -37.31
C TYR A 217 9.12 -16.96 -36.06
N ARG A 218 8.59 -15.73 -36.17
CA ARG A 218 7.87 -15.04 -35.08
C ARG A 218 8.59 -15.07 -33.73
N ALA A 219 9.91 -14.87 -33.77
CA ALA A 219 10.71 -14.79 -32.56
C ALA A 219 10.33 -13.56 -31.72
N THR A 220 10.12 -13.76 -30.42
CA THR A 220 9.77 -12.72 -29.44
C THR A 220 11.03 -12.28 -28.69
N VAL A 221 10.96 -11.13 -28.01
CA VAL A 221 12.12 -10.50 -27.38
C VAL A 221 11.97 -10.49 -25.87
N THR A 222 12.90 -11.16 -25.17
CA THR A 222 12.85 -11.33 -23.71
C THR A 222 13.69 -10.29 -22.95
N ALA A 223 14.79 -9.81 -23.52
CA ALA A 223 15.69 -8.86 -22.87
C ALA A 223 16.41 -7.98 -23.90
N ILE A 224 16.74 -6.75 -23.51
CA ILE A 224 17.42 -5.76 -24.36
C ILE A 224 18.52 -5.07 -23.55
N ALA A 225 19.71 -4.93 -24.13
CA ALA A 225 20.80 -4.11 -23.62
C ALA A 225 21.35 -3.22 -24.74
N ASP A 226 22.00 -2.12 -24.37
CA ASP A 226 22.58 -1.19 -25.34
C ASP A 226 24.08 -0.97 -25.10
N SER A 227 24.79 -0.68 -26.18
CA SER A 227 26.16 -0.16 -26.20
C SER A 227 26.22 1.06 -27.12
N PRO A 228 27.31 1.83 -27.17
CA PRO A 228 27.40 3.01 -28.05
C PRO A 228 27.12 2.75 -29.53
N THR A 229 27.45 1.54 -30.03
CA THR A 229 27.33 1.20 -31.46
C THR A 229 26.30 0.12 -31.77
N THR A 230 25.95 -0.73 -30.80
CA THR A 230 25.09 -1.90 -31.03
C THR A 230 24.04 -2.06 -29.94
N VAL A 231 22.87 -2.60 -30.31
CA VAL A 231 21.81 -3.01 -29.39
C VAL A 231 21.80 -4.54 -29.34
N PHE A 232 21.90 -5.10 -28.14
CA PHE A 232 21.84 -6.53 -27.91
C PHE A 232 20.41 -6.91 -27.52
N SER A 233 19.87 -7.94 -28.15
CA SER A 233 18.50 -8.39 -27.87
C SER A 233 18.44 -9.91 -27.82
N SER A 234 17.85 -10.45 -26.76
CA SER A 234 17.62 -11.89 -26.61
C SER A 234 16.31 -12.26 -27.32
N PHE A 235 16.42 -13.12 -28.33
CA PHE A 235 15.29 -13.62 -29.09
C PHE A 235 14.97 -15.06 -28.69
N VAL A 236 13.68 -15.38 -28.64
CA VAL A 236 13.18 -16.75 -28.44
C VAL A 236 12.10 -17.07 -29.45
N CYS A 237 12.24 -18.21 -30.11
CA CYS A 237 11.24 -18.75 -31.03
C CYS A 237 10.20 -19.60 -30.28
N PRO A 238 8.99 -19.78 -30.83
CA PRO A 238 7.97 -20.68 -30.26
C PRO A 238 8.46 -22.11 -30.01
N HIS A 239 9.40 -22.60 -30.83
CA HIS A 239 10.01 -23.93 -30.68
C HIS A 239 11.17 -23.98 -29.68
N LYS A 240 11.38 -22.91 -28.90
CA LYS A 240 12.44 -22.79 -27.87
C LYS A 240 13.87 -22.80 -28.42
N GLU A 241 14.03 -22.42 -29.68
CA GLU A 241 15.31 -21.92 -30.20
C GLU A 241 15.51 -20.50 -29.69
N ASN A 242 16.69 -20.18 -29.18
CA ASN A 242 16.99 -18.84 -28.68
C ASN A 242 18.41 -18.42 -29.04
N SER A 243 18.61 -17.11 -29.18
CA SER A 243 19.91 -16.52 -29.46
C SER A 243 19.92 -15.06 -29.02
N VAL A 244 21.09 -14.52 -28.70
CA VAL A 244 21.27 -13.08 -28.53
C VAL A 244 21.72 -12.50 -29.87
N LEU A 245 20.99 -11.51 -30.36
CA LEU A 245 21.23 -10.87 -31.67
C LEU A 245 21.79 -9.48 -31.48
N LEU A 246 22.76 -9.12 -32.32
CA LEU A 246 23.40 -7.82 -32.33
C LEU A 246 22.78 -6.98 -33.44
N ILE A 247 22.11 -5.90 -33.06
CA ILE A 247 21.48 -4.96 -33.97
C ILE A 247 22.39 -3.74 -34.07
N ASP A 248 22.82 -3.43 -35.28
CA ASP A 248 23.65 -2.25 -35.51
C ASP A 248 22.79 -0.98 -35.40
N LYS A 249 23.23 -0.02 -34.57
CA LYS A 249 22.50 1.24 -34.36
C LYS A 249 22.41 2.06 -35.64
N SER A 250 23.38 1.95 -36.55
CA SER A 250 23.38 2.76 -37.78
C SER A 250 22.34 2.30 -38.80
N THR A 251 22.12 0.99 -38.89
CA THR A 251 21.20 0.38 -39.88
C THR A 251 19.87 -0.06 -39.28
N LEU A 252 19.77 -0.20 -37.94
CA LEU A 252 18.64 -0.79 -37.23
C LEU A 252 18.28 -2.21 -37.73
N GLN A 253 19.27 -2.93 -38.25
CA GLN A 253 19.16 -4.29 -38.74
C GLN A 253 20.07 -5.24 -37.96
N ILE A 254 19.71 -6.52 -37.98
CA ILE A 254 20.49 -7.58 -37.31
C ILE A 254 21.79 -7.77 -38.08
N SER A 255 22.91 -7.57 -37.38
CA SER A 255 24.27 -7.67 -37.93
C SER A 255 24.88 -9.06 -37.73
N SER A 256 24.66 -9.68 -36.57
CA SER A 256 25.23 -10.97 -36.19
C SER A 256 24.44 -11.62 -35.04
N GLU A 257 24.66 -12.92 -34.83
CA GLU A 257 24.08 -13.71 -33.74
C GLU A 257 25.15 -14.32 -32.85
N ILE A 258 24.90 -14.38 -31.54
CA ILE A 258 25.76 -15.04 -30.55
C ILE A 258 24.93 -15.94 -29.63
N GLY A 259 25.53 -17.04 -29.18
CA GLY A 259 24.94 -17.89 -28.14
C GLY A 259 23.66 -18.64 -28.55
N ARG A 260 23.51 -18.99 -29.85
CA ARG A 260 22.38 -19.77 -30.36
C ARG A 260 22.26 -21.13 -29.67
N GLN A 261 21.09 -21.42 -29.13
CA GLN A 261 20.83 -22.62 -28.33
C GLN A 261 19.44 -23.17 -28.60
N SER A 262 19.37 -24.51 -28.52
CA SER A 262 18.13 -25.26 -28.70
C SER A 262 17.73 -25.97 -27.39
N GLY A 263 16.44 -25.90 -27.08
CA GLY A 263 15.80 -26.75 -26.08
C GLY A 263 15.32 -26.02 -24.82
N ALA A 264 14.63 -26.78 -23.96
CA ALA A 264 13.96 -26.27 -22.77
C ALA A 264 14.72 -26.55 -21.47
N SER A 265 15.96 -27.06 -21.54
CA SER A 265 16.80 -27.29 -20.36
C SER A 265 17.14 -25.97 -19.70
N SER A 266 17.27 -25.94 -18.37
CA SER A 266 17.69 -24.74 -17.62
C SER A 266 19.02 -24.15 -18.10
N LYS A 267 19.88 -24.98 -18.73
CA LYS A 267 21.14 -24.54 -19.34
C LYS A 267 20.98 -23.85 -20.71
N ASN A 268 19.85 -24.08 -21.38
CA ASN A 268 19.62 -23.67 -22.77
C ASN A 268 18.45 -22.69 -22.89
N MET A 269 18.02 -22.10 -21.78
CA MET A 269 16.92 -21.14 -21.77
C MET A 269 17.31 -19.82 -22.40
N ALA A 270 16.33 -19.11 -22.96
CA ALA A 270 16.52 -17.74 -23.42
C ALA A 270 16.94 -16.84 -22.25
N VAL A 271 17.78 -15.85 -22.57
CA VAL A 271 18.30 -14.91 -21.59
C VAL A 271 17.18 -13.96 -21.14
N GLY A 272 16.92 -13.91 -19.85
CA GLY A 272 15.87 -13.07 -19.25
C GLY A 272 16.36 -11.66 -18.88
N LYS A 273 17.67 -11.48 -18.67
CA LYS A 273 18.28 -10.19 -18.35
C LYS A 273 19.60 -10.05 -19.07
N LEU A 274 19.81 -8.94 -19.77
CA LEU A 274 21.02 -8.62 -20.51
C LEU A 274 21.61 -7.31 -20.00
N THR A 275 22.93 -7.27 -19.80
CA THR A 275 23.65 -6.06 -19.40
C THR A 275 24.97 -5.96 -20.17
N TRP A 276 25.19 -4.80 -20.79
CA TRP A 276 26.47 -4.46 -21.42
C TRP A 276 27.45 -3.92 -20.38
N ILE A 277 28.72 -4.35 -20.45
CA ILE A 277 29.78 -3.89 -19.55
C ILE A 277 30.81 -3.09 -20.36
N PRO A 278 30.76 -1.73 -20.35
CA PRO A 278 31.62 -0.89 -21.19
C PRO A 278 33.12 -1.06 -20.92
N ALA A 279 33.51 -1.32 -19.67
CA ALA A 279 34.91 -1.39 -19.27
C ALA A 279 35.68 -2.57 -19.91
N THR A 280 35.00 -3.70 -20.10
CA THR A 280 35.59 -4.92 -20.69
C THR A 280 35.13 -5.14 -22.12
N GLY A 281 33.99 -4.57 -22.51
CA GLY A 281 33.40 -4.75 -23.83
C GLY A 281 32.71 -6.12 -24.00
N VAL A 282 32.22 -6.70 -22.90
CA VAL A 282 31.51 -8.00 -22.89
C VAL A 282 30.03 -7.80 -22.52
N VAL A 283 29.19 -8.74 -22.97
CA VAL A 283 27.77 -8.78 -22.64
C VAL A 283 27.54 -9.87 -21.59
N LEU A 284 26.93 -9.50 -20.47
CA LEU A 284 26.47 -10.43 -19.45
C LEU A 284 25.00 -10.76 -19.70
N GLY A 285 24.63 -12.04 -19.58
CA GLY A 285 23.24 -12.44 -19.56
C GLY A 285 22.95 -13.54 -18.55
N SER A 286 21.79 -13.43 -17.91
CA SER A 286 21.28 -14.44 -16.98
C SER A 286 19.95 -15.02 -17.46
N ALA A 287 19.79 -16.33 -17.27
CA ALA A 287 18.56 -17.05 -17.55
C ALA A 287 18.17 -17.84 -16.31
N ILE A 288 16.98 -17.58 -15.78
CA ILE A 288 16.52 -18.12 -14.50
C ILE A 288 15.13 -18.69 -14.69
N ALA A 289 14.91 -19.91 -14.19
CA ALA A 289 13.60 -20.54 -14.12
C ALA A 289 13.30 -21.02 -12.71
N TRP A 290 12.02 -20.99 -12.38
CA TRP A 290 11.46 -21.60 -11.19
C TRP A 290 10.56 -22.77 -11.60
N GLY A 291 10.71 -23.91 -10.91
CA GLY A 291 9.78 -25.03 -11.00
C GLY A 291 9.57 -25.75 -9.65
N ALA A 292 8.92 -26.90 -9.68
CA ALA A 292 8.60 -27.71 -8.49
C ALA A 292 9.84 -28.13 -7.66
N PHE A 293 11.04 -28.08 -8.26
CA PHE A 293 12.29 -28.49 -7.62
C PHE A 293 13.11 -27.32 -7.06
N GLY A 294 12.75 -26.08 -7.36
CA GLY A 294 13.47 -24.87 -6.94
C GLY A 294 13.82 -23.96 -8.11
N TYR A 295 14.73 -23.02 -7.85
CA TYR A 295 15.31 -22.14 -8.88
C TYR A 295 16.48 -22.83 -9.56
N SER A 296 16.59 -22.67 -10.87
CA SER A 296 17.73 -23.15 -11.67
C SER A 296 17.99 -22.20 -12.82
N GLY A 297 19.25 -22.08 -13.22
CA GLY A 297 19.61 -21.18 -14.30
C GLY A 297 21.10 -21.13 -14.59
N TYR A 298 21.49 -20.21 -15.45
CA TYR A 298 22.88 -19.91 -15.74
C TYR A 298 23.13 -18.41 -15.82
N VAL A 299 24.38 -18.02 -15.63
CA VAL A 299 24.91 -16.69 -15.96
C VAL A 299 26.05 -16.88 -16.94
N ARG A 300 26.04 -16.15 -18.04
CA ARG A 300 27.04 -16.23 -19.10
C ARG A 300 27.54 -14.86 -19.51
N MET A 301 28.81 -14.80 -19.87
CA MET A 301 29.46 -13.64 -20.44
C MET A 301 29.93 -13.96 -21.85
N TRP A 302 29.49 -13.17 -22.83
CA TRP A 302 29.92 -13.29 -24.21
C TRP A 302 30.81 -12.12 -24.59
N ASP A 303 31.88 -12.41 -25.34
CA ASP A 303 32.60 -11.39 -26.08
C ASP A 303 31.93 -11.22 -27.45
N PRO A 304 31.25 -10.09 -27.72
CA PRO A 304 30.55 -9.88 -28.98
C PRO A 304 31.49 -9.81 -30.20
N ARG A 305 32.79 -9.61 -29.99
CA ARG A 305 33.78 -9.53 -31.09
C ARG A 305 34.15 -10.92 -31.62
N SER A 306 34.24 -11.90 -30.71
CA SER A 306 34.60 -13.29 -31.04
C SER A 306 33.38 -14.21 -31.13
N GLY A 307 32.27 -13.85 -30.49
CA GLY A 307 31.08 -14.69 -30.36
C GLY A 307 31.20 -15.80 -29.31
N GLU A 308 32.36 -15.88 -28.64
CA GLU A 308 32.69 -16.93 -27.68
C GLU A 308 32.20 -16.60 -26.26
N VAL A 309 31.94 -17.65 -25.48
CA VAL A 309 31.60 -17.54 -24.06
C VAL A 309 32.90 -17.39 -23.25
N VAL A 310 33.09 -16.23 -22.64
CA VAL A 310 34.29 -15.90 -21.85
C VAL A 310 34.20 -16.48 -20.44
N TRP A 311 32.99 -16.56 -19.88
CA TRP A 311 32.72 -17.15 -18.57
C TRP A 311 31.28 -17.66 -18.47
N GLU A 312 31.09 -18.77 -17.77
CA GLU A 312 29.78 -19.36 -17.49
C GLU A 312 29.76 -19.92 -16.06
N THR A 313 28.65 -19.70 -15.36
CA THR A 313 28.29 -20.45 -14.15
C THR A 313 26.87 -21.01 -14.26
N ASN A 314 26.67 -22.19 -13.68
CA ASN A 314 25.39 -22.90 -13.73
C ASN A 314 25.08 -23.51 -12.37
N GLU A 315 23.89 -23.22 -11.85
CA GLU A 315 23.45 -23.70 -10.54
C GLU A 315 22.27 -24.68 -10.72
N PRO A 316 22.48 -26.00 -10.50
CA PRO A 316 21.43 -27.00 -10.67
C PRO A 316 20.40 -26.89 -9.54
N GLY A 317 19.12 -26.83 -9.89
CA GLY A 317 18.03 -26.49 -8.98
C GLY A 317 17.63 -27.54 -7.94
N SER A 318 18.56 -28.34 -7.40
CA SER A 318 18.25 -29.34 -6.37
C SER A 318 19.26 -29.34 -5.21
N GLY A 319 18.96 -28.55 -4.17
CA GLY A 319 19.63 -28.66 -2.86
C GLY A 319 20.97 -27.93 -2.76
N ARG A 320 21.44 -27.68 -1.53
CA ARG A 320 22.79 -27.17 -1.29
C ARG A 320 23.78 -28.12 -1.95
N SER A 321 24.26 -27.77 -3.13
CA SER A 321 25.43 -28.44 -3.70
C SER A 321 26.57 -28.18 -2.73
N ALA A 322 27.28 -29.23 -2.29
CA ALA A 322 28.50 -29.07 -1.49
C ALA A 322 29.55 -28.21 -2.20
N ARG A 323 29.38 -27.96 -3.52
CA ARG A 323 30.27 -27.18 -4.39
C ARG A 323 29.79 -25.75 -4.68
N PHE A 324 28.48 -25.46 -4.65
CA PHE A 324 27.93 -24.17 -5.14
C PHE A 324 26.93 -23.49 -4.19
N GLY A 325 26.61 -24.10 -3.04
CA GLY A 325 25.72 -23.48 -2.05
C GLY A 325 24.25 -23.41 -2.50
N ASP A 326 23.59 -22.28 -2.20
CA ASP A 326 22.18 -22.01 -2.51
C ASP A 326 22.00 -21.37 -3.90
N SER A 327 21.03 -21.86 -4.67
CA SER A 327 20.79 -21.45 -6.06
C SER A 327 20.34 -19.99 -6.16
N PHE A 328 20.78 -19.23 -7.16
CA PHE A 328 20.30 -17.86 -7.38
C PHE A 328 18.82 -17.79 -7.79
N ALA A 329 18.07 -16.85 -7.20
CA ALA A 329 16.72 -16.49 -7.59
C ALA A 329 16.67 -15.30 -8.56
N ASP A 330 17.64 -14.39 -8.46
CA ASP A 330 17.86 -13.30 -9.42
C ASP A 330 19.33 -12.86 -9.36
N VAL A 331 19.82 -12.23 -10.44
CA VAL A 331 21.20 -11.77 -10.61
C VAL A 331 21.23 -10.38 -11.27
N ASP A 332 22.11 -9.50 -10.80
CA ASP A 332 22.40 -8.25 -11.49
C ASP A 332 23.87 -7.84 -11.34
N VAL A 333 24.32 -6.91 -12.17
CA VAL A 333 25.70 -6.43 -12.19
C VAL A 333 25.75 -4.93 -11.91
N ASP A 334 26.66 -4.54 -11.02
CA ASP A 334 27.10 -3.16 -10.91
C ASP A 334 28.21 -2.89 -11.94
N VAL A 335 27.85 -2.13 -12.97
CA VAL A 335 28.73 -1.80 -14.10
C VAL A 335 29.88 -0.87 -13.67
N ASP A 336 29.67 -0.05 -12.64
CA ASP A 336 30.66 0.96 -12.20
C ASP A 336 31.80 0.31 -11.42
N GLU A 337 31.46 -0.55 -10.46
CA GLU A 337 32.46 -1.25 -9.61
C GLU A 337 32.85 -2.63 -10.19
N LEU A 338 32.26 -3.06 -11.29
CA LEU A 338 32.48 -4.36 -11.93
C LEU A 338 32.23 -5.54 -10.98
N THR A 339 31.14 -5.47 -10.22
CA THR A 339 30.76 -6.50 -9.24
C THR A 339 29.42 -7.13 -9.61
N LEU A 340 29.36 -8.45 -9.62
CA LEU A 340 28.17 -9.26 -9.87
C LEU A 340 27.49 -9.62 -8.55
N PHE A 341 26.18 -9.43 -8.44
CA PHE A 341 25.39 -9.78 -7.26
C PHE A 341 24.35 -10.87 -7.57
N LYS A 342 24.18 -11.83 -6.65
CA LYS A 342 23.08 -12.80 -6.68
C LYS A 342 22.26 -12.76 -5.39
N ILE A 343 20.95 -12.94 -5.51
CA ILE A 343 20.09 -13.26 -4.37
C ILE A 343 19.84 -14.76 -4.29
N CYS A 344 20.03 -15.35 -3.12
CA CYS A 344 19.92 -16.78 -2.90
C CYS A 344 18.45 -17.22 -2.71
N SER A 345 18.06 -18.30 -3.37
CA SER A 345 16.67 -18.71 -3.50
C SER A 345 16.07 -19.29 -2.21
N LYS A 346 16.84 -20.02 -1.40
CA LYS A 346 16.37 -20.62 -0.13
C LYS A 346 16.72 -19.78 1.08
N SER A 347 17.98 -19.36 1.22
CA SER A 347 18.43 -18.57 2.35
C SER A 347 17.99 -17.11 2.26
N GLY A 348 17.83 -16.60 1.03
CA GLY A 348 17.58 -15.18 0.81
C GLY A 348 18.84 -14.32 0.95
N ASP A 349 19.99 -14.89 1.26
CA ASP A 349 21.26 -14.15 1.38
C ASP A 349 21.67 -13.55 0.05
N ILE A 350 22.50 -12.53 0.10
CA ILE A 350 23.06 -11.92 -1.10
C ILE A 350 24.54 -12.25 -1.15
N ALA A 351 25.00 -12.69 -2.32
CA ALA A 351 26.41 -12.92 -2.57
C ALA A 351 26.89 -11.99 -3.69
N MET A 352 28.16 -11.63 -3.63
CA MET A 352 28.85 -10.80 -4.62
C MET A 352 30.04 -11.54 -5.22
N ALA A 353 30.41 -11.20 -6.45
CA ALA A 353 31.56 -11.74 -7.16
C ALA A 353 32.23 -10.61 -7.95
N ASP A 354 33.56 -10.51 -7.85
CA ASP A 354 34.34 -9.52 -8.62
C ASP A 354 34.54 -10.01 -10.06
N LEU A 355 34.05 -9.25 -11.05
CA LEU A 355 34.18 -9.63 -12.47
C LEU A 355 35.64 -9.67 -12.95
N ARG A 356 36.56 -9.02 -12.24
CA ARG A 356 37.99 -9.02 -12.56
C ARG A 356 38.67 -10.32 -12.13
N ASN A 357 38.03 -11.11 -11.25
CA ASN A 357 38.58 -12.32 -10.68
C ASN A 357 37.52 -13.44 -10.56
N LEU A 358 37.06 -13.93 -11.71
CA LEU A 358 36.06 -14.99 -11.78
C LEU A 358 36.71 -16.38 -11.81
N GLY A 359 36.59 -17.13 -10.71
CA GLY A 359 36.98 -18.54 -10.61
C GLY A 359 35.84 -19.52 -10.89
N GLU A 360 36.00 -20.79 -10.48
CA GLU A 360 34.92 -21.80 -10.54
C GLU A 360 33.79 -21.52 -9.54
N ASP A 361 34.11 -20.97 -8.36
CA ASP A 361 33.15 -20.47 -7.37
C ASP A 361 33.59 -19.07 -6.91
N PRO A 362 33.11 -18.00 -7.56
CA PRO A 362 33.54 -16.63 -7.28
C PRO A 362 32.70 -15.96 -6.18
N TRP A 363 31.74 -16.66 -5.59
CA TRP A 363 30.73 -16.06 -4.72
C TRP A 363 31.24 -15.81 -3.30
N VAL A 364 31.24 -14.55 -2.89
CA VAL A 364 31.45 -14.10 -1.52
C VAL A 364 30.12 -13.67 -0.93
N TYR A 365 29.65 -14.39 0.08
CA TYR A 365 28.40 -14.05 0.77
C TYR A 365 28.58 -12.77 1.57
N MET A 366 27.65 -11.82 1.42
CA MET A 366 27.71 -10.57 2.14
C MET A 366 27.33 -10.78 3.61
N GLU A 367 28.16 -10.26 4.51
CA GLU A 367 27.86 -10.23 5.94
C GLU A 367 27.28 -8.86 6.33
N ASP A 368 26.15 -8.86 7.03
CA ASP A 368 25.54 -7.63 7.56
C ASP A 368 26.23 -7.21 8.85
N LYS A 369 26.84 -6.01 8.89
CA LYS A 369 27.41 -5.43 10.12
C LYS A 369 26.35 -5.17 11.20
N ASN A 370 25.06 -5.18 10.84
CA ASN A 370 23.95 -4.98 11.75
C ASN A 370 23.18 -6.29 11.98
N PRO A 371 23.56 -7.10 12.99
CA PRO A 371 22.91 -8.38 13.27
C PRO A 371 21.41 -8.28 13.62
N SER A 372 20.88 -7.06 13.83
CA SER A 372 19.45 -6.80 14.06
C SER A 372 18.57 -6.87 12.81
N MET A 373 19.15 -6.89 11.61
CA MET A 373 18.41 -6.99 10.35
C MET A 373 18.56 -8.34 9.66
N ILE A 374 19.33 -9.28 10.23
CA ILE A 374 19.44 -10.64 9.72
C ILE A 374 18.04 -11.27 9.66
N SER A 375 17.62 -11.66 8.46
CA SER A 375 16.37 -12.39 8.27
C SER A 375 16.49 -13.75 8.94
N SER A 376 15.78 -13.96 10.05
CA SER A 376 15.72 -15.29 10.69
C SER A 376 14.78 -16.28 9.96
N ASN A 377 14.19 -15.91 8.82
CA ASN A 377 13.31 -16.81 8.07
C ASN A 377 14.01 -17.39 6.84
N GLY A 378 14.77 -18.46 7.05
CA GLY A 378 15.25 -19.35 5.98
C GLY A 378 14.17 -20.28 5.41
N ASN A 379 12.89 -19.87 5.43
CA ASN A 379 11.77 -20.72 5.01
C ASN A 379 10.76 -20.00 4.09
N ASN A 380 11.20 -19.00 3.33
CA ASN A 380 10.39 -18.30 2.32
C ASN A 380 10.54 -18.99 0.95
N ASN A 381 10.28 -20.30 0.90
CA ASN A 381 10.24 -21.05 -0.36
C ASN A 381 8.99 -20.64 -1.15
N GLY A 382 9.14 -19.69 -2.09
CA GLY A 382 8.11 -19.36 -3.09
C GLY A 382 7.75 -17.89 -3.27
N GLU A 383 8.44 -16.95 -2.61
CA GLU A 383 8.23 -15.50 -2.85
C GLU A 383 9.06 -15.01 -4.05
N ASN A 384 8.49 -14.10 -4.86
CA ASN A 384 9.23 -13.40 -5.92
C ASN A 384 10.37 -12.58 -5.29
N LYS A 385 11.58 -12.82 -5.79
CA LYS A 385 12.82 -12.17 -5.37
C LYS A 385 13.42 -11.50 -6.59
N LEU A 386 13.73 -10.21 -6.47
CA LEU A 386 14.30 -9.41 -7.56
C LEU A 386 15.51 -8.64 -7.01
N ILE A 387 16.56 -8.52 -7.80
CA ILE A 387 17.75 -7.75 -7.47
C ILE A 387 18.06 -6.78 -8.61
N HIS A 388 18.33 -5.52 -8.24
CA HIS A 388 18.71 -4.49 -9.19
C HIS A 388 19.89 -3.66 -8.69
N CYS A 389 20.91 -3.47 -9.52
CA CYS A 389 22.10 -2.71 -9.18
C CYS A 389 22.06 -1.33 -9.86
N TYR A 390 22.32 -0.26 -9.11
CA TYR A 390 22.44 1.09 -9.65
C TYR A 390 23.38 1.95 -8.80
N LYS A 391 24.43 2.53 -9.42
CA LYS A 391 25.39 3.46 -8.79
C LYS A 391 25.89 3.00 -7.41
N ASN A 392 26.49 1.81 -7.32
CA ASN A 392 27.01 1.22 -6.07
C ASN A 392 25.96 0.94 -4.97
N GLN A 393 24.71 0.76 -5.38
CA GLN A 393 23.62 0.32 -4.52
C GLN A 393 22.94 -0.91 -5.11
N VAL A 394 22.53 -1.81 -4.24
CA VAL A 394 21.87 -3.06 -4.61
C VAL A 394 20.48 -3.05 -3.98
N PHE A 395 19.46 -2.86 -4.83
CA PHE A 395 18.05 -2.89 -4.48
C PHE A 395 17.53 -4.32 -4.56
N VAL A 396 16.79 -4.75 -3.54
CA VAL A 396 16.37 -6.13 -3.37
C VAL A 396 14.90 -6.17 -2.98
N GLY A 397 14.06 -6.68 -3.87
CA GLY A 397 12.65 -6.94 -3.61
C GLY A 397 12.43 -8.36 -3.09
N ARG A 398 11.65 -8.52 -2.01
CA ARG A 398 11.27 -9.82 -1.44
C ARG A 398 9.80 -9.80 -1.00
N GLY A 399 8.93 -10.53 -1.70
CA GLY A 399 7.53 -10.73 -1.26
C GLY A 399 6.75 -9.42 -1.02
N GLY A 400 7.08 -8.35 -1.76
CA GLY A 400 6.49 -7.01 -1.58
C GLY A 400 7.25 -6.07 -0.65
N SER A 401 8.27 -6.55 0.08
CA SER A 401 9.20 -5.69 0.82
C SER A 401 10.38 -5.26 -0.07
N LEU A 402 10.81 -4.01 0.07
CA LEU A 402 11.99 -3.47 -0.63
C LEU A 402 13.12 -3.23 0.37
N GLU A 403 14.33 -3.63 0.01
CA GLU A 403 15.55 -3.48 0.78
C GLU A 403 16.64 -2.86 -0.11
N VAL A 404 17.58 -2.11 0.46
CA VAL A 404 18.76 -1.62 -0.28
C VAL A 404 20.02 -1.90 0.51
N TRP A 405 21.04 -2.34 -0.21
CA TRP A 405 22.38 -2.57 0.30
C TRP A 405 23.30 -1.52 -0.30
N SER A 406 23.90 -0.69 0.55
CA SER A 406 24.80 0.39 0.13
C SER A 406 26.24 0.06 0.53
N GLY A 407 27.19 0.24 -0.39
CA GLY A 407 28.61 0.04 -0.10
C GLY A 407 29.17 1.10 0.86
N VAL A 408 29.90 0.68 1.89
CA VAL A 408 30.61 1.56 2.83
C VAL A 408 32.08 1.66 2.41
N ARG A 409 32.53 2.82 1.91
CA ARG A 409 33.95 3.02 1.56
C ARG A 409 34.79 3.22 2.83
N GLU A 410 35.74 2.32 3.08
CA GLU A 410 36.85 2.56 4.01
C GLU A 410 38.09 3.10 3.27
N GLY A 411 38.85 3.95 3.96
CA GLY A 411 40.01 4.63 3.41
C GLY A 411 41.22 3.71 3.19
N ARG A 412 41.85 3.86 2.01
CA ARG A 412 43.22 3.47 1.63
C ARG A 412 43.69 2.06 2.06
N ASN A 413 43.31 1.06 1.27
CA ASN A 413 44.23 0.10 0.62
C ASN A 413 43.47 -0.79 -0.37
N GLY A 414 43.89 -0.78 -1.63
CA GLY A 414 43.18 -1.39 -2.77
C GLY A 414 43.33 -2.91 -2.90
N SER A 415 42.92 -3.66 -1.88
CA SER A 415 42.57 -5.08 -2.03
C SER A 415 41.08 -5.24 -1.71
N CYS A 416 40.35 -6.05 -2.48
CA CYS A 416 38.97 -6.48 -2.17
C CYS A 416 38.94 -7.29 -0.86
N SER A 417 39.13 -6.62 0.27
CA SER A 417 38.74 -7.12 1.59
C SER A 417 37.24 -6.96 1.71
N GLU A 418 36.54 -8.02 2.15
CA GLU A 418 35.10 -8.08 2.49
C GLU A 418 34.40 -6.72 2.40
N GLY A 419 33.87 -6.42 1.20
CA GLY A 419 33.17 -5.16 0.94
C GLY A 419 32.04 -5.00 1.94
N LEU A 420 32.17 -4.03 2.83
CA LEU A 420 31.22 -3.79 3.90
C LEU A 420 29.97 -3.12 3.35
N PHE A 421 28.92 -3.90 3.12
CA PHE A 421 27.61 -3.38 2.73
C PHE A 421 26.73 -3.14 3.96
N ARG A 422 25.98 -2.05 3.92
CA ARG A 422 24.95 -1.73 4.91
C ARG A 422 23.57 -2.00 4.30
N ARG A 423 22.81 -2.90 4.93
CA ARG A 423 21.40 -3.16 4.58
C ARG A 423 20.49 -2.08 5.18
N ASN A 424 19.46 -1.65 4.45
CA ASN A 424 18.38 -0.78 4.92
C ASN A 424 17.03 -1.30 4.37
N PHE A 425 15.98 -1.32 5.19
CA PHE A 425 14.61 -1.63 4.75
C PHE A 425 13.92 -0.36 4.24
N VAL A 426 13.16 -0.48 3.14
CA VAL A 426 12.36 0.60 2.56
C VAL A 426 10.89 0.46 2.95
N ASP A 427 10.39 -0.78 3.10
CA ASP A 427 9.05 -1.08 3.59
C ASP A 427 9.12 -2.29 4.53
N ARG A 428 8.87 -2.13 5.85
CA ARG A 428 8.56 -3.29 6.73
C ARG A 428 7.79 -2.96 8.02
N VAL A 429 6.69 -3.72 8.15
CA VAL A 429 6.02 -4.36 9.31
C VAL A 429 5.88 -3.54 10.62
N GLU A 430 4.62 -3.27 10.94
CA GLU A 430 4.11 -2.47 12.05
C GLU A 430 4.18 -3.19 13.43
N ASP A 431 5.36 -3.30 14.04
CA ASP A 431 5.45 -3.90 15.39
C ASP A 431 5.60 -2.84 16.49
N SER A 432 4.47 -2.27 16.91
CA SER A 432 4.40 -1.35 18.06
C SER A 432 4.14 -2.09 19.38
N VAL A 433 4.77 -1.64 20.48
CA VAL A 433 4.58 -2.23 21.82
C VAL A 433 3.12 -2.14 22.30
N LEU A 434 2.34 -1.20 21.76
CA LEU A 434 0.93 -1.02 22.08
C LEU A 434 0.07 -2.21 21.60
N PHE A 435 0.48 -2.89 20.54
CA PHE A 435 -0.22 -4.08 20.02
C PHE A 435 -0.24 -5.25 21.03
N TRP A 436 0.79 -5.37 21.89
CA TRP A 436 0.84 -6.39 22.95
C TRP A 436 -0.30 -6.27 23.95
N ALA A 437 -0.61 -5.03 24.35
CA ALA A 437 -1.62 -4.75 25.36
C ALA A 437 -3.03 -5.00 24.80
N ASP A 438 -3.23 -4.70 23.51
CA ASP A 438 -4.49 -4.88 22.80
C ASP A 438 -4.89 -6.36 22.74
N ILE A 439 -3.93 -7.28 22.55
CA ILE A 439 -4.20 -8.74 22.52
C ILE A 439 -4.77 -9.24 23.86
N PHE A 440 -4.17 -8.86 24.98
CA PHE A 440 -4.64 -9.27 26.31
C PHE A 440 -6.00 -8.67 26.66
N ALA A 441 -6.22 -7.42 26.29
CA ALA A 441 -7.50 -6.76 26.53
C ALA A 441 -8.60 -7.27 25.58
N ALA A 442 -8.29 -7.61 24.33
CA ALA A 442 -9.20 -8.30 23.42
C ALA A 442 -9.63 -9.66 23.99
N TYR A 443 -8.69 -10.42 24.56
CA TYR A 443 -9.03 -11.65 25.27
C TYR A 443 -10.02 -11.41 26.42
N ALA A 444 -9.79 -10.39 27.26
CA ALA A 444 -10.69 -10.04 28.35
C ALA A 444 -12.11 -9.72 27.85
N MET A 445 -12.21 -9.04 26.70
CA MET A 445 -13.47 -8.73 26.06
C MET A 445 -14.13 -9.95 25.40
N TRP A 446 -13.37 -10.91 24.86
CA TRP A 446 -13.94 -12.16 24.34
C TRP A 446 -14.59 -13.01 25.42
N VAL A 447 -14.02 -13.07 26.62
CA VAL A 447 -14.63 -13.81 27.75
C VAL A 447 -15.72 -13.03 28.47
N MET A 448 -16.02 -11.79 28.06
CA MET A 448 -17.01 -10.91 28.70
C MET A 448 -18.40 -11.55 28.78
N MET A 449 -18.81 -12.27 27.73
CA MET A 449 -20.09 -12.98 27.70
C MET A 449 -20.23 -13.91 28.91
N THR A 450 -19.22 -14.75 29.14
CA THR A 450 -19.19 -15.70 30.26
C THR A 450 -19.09 -15.03 31.63
N TYR A 451 -18.53 -13.82 31.71
CA TYR A 451 -18.52 -13.03 32.97
C TYR A 451 -19.92 -12.53 33.32
N LEU A 452 -20.64 -12.01 32.32
CA LEU A 452 -22.00 -11.52 32.49
C LEU A 452 -22.99 -12.66 32.81
N THR A 453 -22.85 -13.83 32.19
CA THR A 453 -23.74 -14.97 32.46
C THR A 453 -23.39 -15.68 33.78
N ASN A 454 -22.11 -15.90 34.09
CA ASN A 454 -21.73 -16.67 35.28
C ASN A 454 -21.66 -15.84 36.57
N VAL A 455 -21.26 -14.57 36.52
CA VAL A 455 -21.09 -13.72 37.72
C VAL A 455 -22.27 -12.79 37.91
N TRP A 456 -22.65 -12.05 36.86
CA TRP A 456 -23.77 -11.11 36.95
C TRP A 456 -25.13 -11.81 36.90
N LYS A 457 -25.16 -13.07 36.44
CA LYS A 457 -26.37 -13.90 36.29
C LYS A 457 -27.50 -13.16 35.55
N ILE A 458 -27.15 -12.30 34.58
CA ILE A 458 -28.12 -11.63 33.72
C ILE A 458 -28.58 -12.56 32.60
N SER A 459 -29.80 -12.34 32.10
CA SER A 459 -30.37 -13.14 30.99
C SER A 459 -29.44 -13.17 29.78
N LEU A 460 -29.38 -14.31 29.09
CA LEU A 460 -28.55 -14.56 27.91
C LEU A 460 -28.66 -13.45 26.85
N VAL A 461 -29.88 -13.03 26.55
CA VAL A 461 -30.16 -11.97 25.54
C VAL A 461 -29.53 -10.65 25.94
N ARG A 462 -29.64 -10.26 27.22
CA ARG A 462 -29.09 -9.00 27.72
C ARG A 462 -27.55 -9.03 27.73
N ALA A 463 -26.95 -10.16 28.09
CA ALA A 463 -25.50 -10.33 28.03
C ALA A 463 -24.98 -10.21 26.58
N ALA A 464 -25.61 -10.92 25.64
CA ALA A 464 -25.27 -10.83 24.22
C ALA A 464 -25.47 -9.40 23.68
N ALA A 465 -26.51 -8.69 24.11
CA ALA A 465 -26.75 -7.31 23.72
C ALA A 465 -25.62 -6.37 24.16
N ILE A 466 -25.14 -6.48 25.40
CA ILE A 466 -24.02 -5.67 25.91
C ILE A 466 -22.75 -5.93 25.09
N VAL A 467 -22.43 -7.20 24.84
CA VAL A 467 -21.22 -7.61 24.09
C VAL A 467 -21.28 -7.16 22.63
N ASN A 468 -22.41 -7.37 21.95
CA ASN A 468 -22.60 -6.96 20.56
C ASN A 468 -22.60 -5.44 20.39
N PHE A 469 -23.20 -4.71 21.35
CA PHE A 469 -23.16 -3.25 21.32
C PHE A 469 -21.73 -2.73 21.51
N PHE A 470 -20.96 -3.34 22.41
CA PHE A 470 -19.54 -3.00 22.61
C PHE A 470 -18.71 -3.23 21.35
N TRP A 471 -18.72 -4.45 20.78
CA TRP A 471 -17.93 -4.77 19.59
C TRP A 471 -18.40 -3.98 18.35
N GLY A 472 -19.70 -3.77 18.20
CA GLY A 472 -20.23 -2.90 17.17
C GLY A 472 -19.75 -1.45 17.30
N THR A 473 -19.66 -0.92 18.53
CA THR A 473 -19.10 0.42 18.79
C THR A 473 -17.62 0.49 18.45
N VAL A 474 -16.82 -0.51 18.83
CA VAL A 474 -15.38 -0.61 18.50
C VAL A 474 -15.14 -0.58 16.99
N LEU A 475 -16.04 -1.16 16.21
CA LEU A 475 -15.91 -1.19 14.75
C LEU A 475 -16.44 0.08 14.05
N MET A 476 -17.40 0.78 14.67
CA MET A 476 -17.99 2.01 14.11
C MET A 476 -17.22 3.29 14.43
N LEU A 477 -16.69 3.38 15.65
CA LEU A 477 -16.00 4.56 16.16
C LEU A 477 -14.70 4.95 15.39
N PRO A 478 -13.92 4.01 14.80
CA PRO A 478 -12.73 4.32 14.01
C PRO A 478 -12.97 5.35 12.90
N LEU A 479 -14.12 5.33 12.23
CA LEU A 479 -14.43 6.30 11.18
C LEU A 479 -14.48 7.74 11.71
N ALA A 480 -15.15 7.93 12.86
CA ALA A 480 -15.24 9.23 13.51
C ALA A 480 -13.88 9.68 14.08
N ILE A 481 -13.12 8.75 14.64
CA ILE A 481 -11.77 9.03 15.15
C ILE A 481 -10.82 9.40 14.01
N GLN A 482 -10.83 8.69 12.88
CA GLN A 482 -10.00 9.01 11.72
C GLN A 482 -10.29 10.42 11.20
N TYR A 483 -11.56 10.81 11.16
CA TYR A 483 -11.95 12.19 10.86
C TYR A 483 -11.36 13.20 11.87
N LEU A 484 -11.45 12.93 13.18
CA LEU A 484 -10.88 13.79 14.22
C LEU A 484 -9.34 13.90 14.15
N VAL A 485 -8.67 12.79 13.83
CA VAL A 485 -7.22 12.74 13.63
C VAL A 485 -6.80 13.66 12.50
N ASP A 486 -7.48 13.57 11.35
CA ASP A 486 -7.13 14.32 10.15
C ASP A 486 -7.54 15.80 10.21
N THR A 487 -8.51 16.16 11.06
CA THR A 487 -9.01 17.54 11.16
C THR A 487 -8.46 18.34 12.36
N ILE A 488 -8.28 17.71 13.52
CA ILE A 488 -8.03 18.42 14.79
C ILE A 488 -6.79 17.89 15.51
N ILE A 489 -6.72 16.58 15.78
CA ILE A 489 -5.90 16.04 16.88
C ILE A 489 -4.54 15.49 16.42
N SER A 490 -4.36 15.04 15.17
CA SER A 490 -3.18 14.30 14.66
C SER A 490 -2.96 12.92 15.31
N ASN A 491 -2.17 12.04 14.66
CA ASN A 491 -1.98 10.64 15.07
C ASN A 491 -1.45 10.50 16.51
N TYR A 492 -0.39 11.25 16.86
CA TYR A 492 0.28 11.13 18.15
C TYR A 492 -0.64 11.46 19.33
N TRP A 493 -1.37 12.58 19.28
CA TRP A 493 -2.24 12.99 20.38
C TRP A 493 -3.47 12.08 20.50
N MET A 494 -4.01 11.61 19.38
CA MET A 494 -5.10 10.65 19.41
C MET A 494 -4.65 9.34 20.05
N LEU A 495 -3.46 8.86 19.68
CA LEU A 495 -2.87 7.68 20.29
C LEU A 495 -2.67 7.87 21.80
N LEU A 496 -2.15 9.02 22.23
CA LEU A 496 -1.99 9.33 23.66
C LEU A 496 -3.32 9.32 24.42
N VAL A 497 -4.33 10.04 23.93
CA VAL A 497 -5.64 10.14 24.61
C VAL A 497 -6.33 8.79 24.62
N SER A 498 -6.25 8.03 23.53
CA SER A 498 -6.83 6.68 23.46
C SER A 498 -6.10 5.68 24.36
N SER A 499 -4.76 5.69 24.45
CA SER A 499 -4.02 4.81 25.38
C SER A 499 -4.32 5.11 26.86
N LEU A 500 -4.48 6.40 27.21
CA LEU A 500 -4.90 6.80 28.56
C LEU A 500 -6.33 6.34 28.87
N ALA A 501 -7.27 6.57 27.94
CA ALA A 501 -8.65 6.11 28.06
C ALA A 501 -8.72 4.58 28.17
N TYR A 502 -7.94 3.86 27.37
CA TYR A 502 -7.87 2.40 27.39
C TYR A 502 -7.40 1.89 28.75
N SER A 503 -6.30 2.46 29.26
CA SER A 503 -5.73 2.07 30.55
C SER A 503 -6.70 2.34 31.71
N ALA A 504 -7.36 3.51 31.70
CA ALA A 504 -8.39 3.85 32.66
C ALA A 504 -9.59 2.89 32.57
N GLY A 505 -10.04 2.58 31.35
CA GLY A 505 -11.14 1.66 31.09
C GLY A 505 -10.86 0.25 31.60
N MET A 506 -9.67 -0.30 31.33
CA MET A 506 -9.28 -1.62 31.85
C MET A 506 -9.12 -1.62 33.38
N GLY A 507 -8.65 -0.52 33.97
CA GLY A 507 -8.61 -0.31 35.41
C GLY A 507 -10.02 -0.35 36.02
N PHE A 508 -10.97 0.42 35.45
CA PHE A 508 -12.36 0.44 35.90
C PHE A 508 -13.05 -0.91 35.73
N LEU A 509 -12.77 -1.64 34.65
CA LEU A 509 -13.29 -2.99 34.46
C LEU A 509 -12.79 -3.93 35.57
N THR A 510 -11.51 -3.86 35.94
CA THR A 510 -10.95 -4.66 37.03
C THR A 510 -11.57 -4.27 38.39
N MET A 511 -11.70 -2.97 38.64
CA MET A 511 -12.31 -2.41 39.85
C MET A 511 -13.80 -2.76 39.98
N SER A 512 -14.49 -2.95 38.86
CA SER A 512 -15.90 -3.39 38.85
C SER A 512 -16.09 -4.82 39.36
N THR A 513 -15.02 -5.62 39.44
CA THR A 513 -15.14 -6.99 39.94
C THR A 513 -15.41 -7.00 41.46
N PRO A 514 -16.38 -7.81 41.95
CA PRO A 514 -16.80 -7.77 43.36
C PRO A 514 -15.67 -7.82 44.40
N PRO A 515 -14.63 -8.66 44.26
CA PRO A 515 -13.61 -8.76 45.30
C PRO A 515 -12.66 -7.57 45.43
N VAL A 516 -12.62 -6.63 44.46
CA VAL A 516 -11.60 -5.57 44.43
C VAL A 516 -12.02 -4.34 45.24
N LEU A 517 -13.29 -3.92 45.12
CA LEU A 517 -13.82 -2.73 45.82
C LEU A 517 -14.93 -3.05 46.83
N ALA A 518 -15.10 -4.32 47.21
CA ALA A 518 -16.07 -4.76 48.21
C ALA A 518 -16.11 -3.86 49.46
N GLY A 519 -14.95 -3.63 50.08
CA GLY A 519 -14.84 -2.85 51.33
C GLY A 519 -15.12 -1.36 51.18
N ALA A 520 -14.77 -0.75 50.04
CA ALA A 520 -15.01 0.68 49.79
C ALA A 520 -16.46 0.97 49.37
N MET A 521 -17.13 0.01 48.72
CA MET A 521 -18.51 0.15 48.25
C MET A 521 -19.56 -0.45 49.19
N GLY A 522 -19.15 -1.06 50.31
CA GLY A 522 -20.06 -1.72 51.25
C GLY A 522 -20.77 -2.95 50.66
N THR A 523 -20.12 -3.64 49.71
CA THR A 523 -20.68 -4.82 49.01
C THR A 523 -19.91 -6.09 49.42
N CYS A 524 -20.48 -7.27 49.20
CA CYS A 524 -19.79 -8.54 49.47
C CYS A 524 -18.67 -8.81 48.45
N SER A 525 -17.66 -9.61 48.83
CA SER A 525 -16.49 -9.91 48.01
C SER A 525 -16.63 -11.17 47.14
N GLU A 526 -17.81 -11.80 47.15
CA GLU A 526 -18.06 -13.04 46.40
C GLU A 526 -18.51 -12.75 44.97
N TYR A 527 -18.24 -13.69 44.05
CA TYR A 527 -18.71 -13.62 42.66
C TYR A 527 -20.19 -14.01 42.55
N LYS A 528 -21.05 -13.21 43.16
CA LYS A 528 -22.51 -13.40 43.18
C LYS A 528 -23.22 -12.13 42.71
N PRO A 529 -24.42 -12.25 42.13
CA PRO A 529 -25.18 -11.09 41.66
C PRO A 529 -25.54 -10.13 42.81
N GLU A 530 -25.77 -10.63 44.03
CA GLU A 530 -26.07 -9.78 45.19
C GLU A 530 -24.90 -8.87 45.60
N CYS A 531 -23.67 -9.23 45.21
CA CYS A 531 -22.47 -8.46 45.51
C CYS A 531 -22.23 -7.32 44.51
N ILE A 532 -23.05 -7.20 43.46
CA ILE A 532 -22.89 -6.20 42.41
C ILE A 532 -23.76 -4.98 42.72
N GLY A 533 -23.18 -4.05 43.49
CA GLY A 533 -23.79 -2.77 43.81
C GLY A 533 -23.79 -1.77 42.65
N GLU A 534 -24.52 -0.66 42.81
CA GLU A 534 -24.63 0.40 41.79
C GLU A 534 -23.27 0.99 41.39
N GLY A 535 -22.35 1.16 42.34
CA GLY A 535 -20.99 1.66 42.05
C GLY A 535 -20.21 0.74 41.09
N GLN A 536 -20.32 -0.58 41.26
CA GLN A 536 -19.66 -1.54 40.36
C GLN A 536 -20.28 -1.51 38.96
N LYS A 537 -21.60 -1.33 38.86
CA LYS A 537 -22.28 -1.19 37.56
C LYS A 537 -21.86 0.09 36.83
N ILE A 538 -21.76 1.22 37.53
CA ILE A 538 -21.29 2.48 36.94
C ILE A 538 -19.85 2.32 36.44
N LEU A 539 -18.96 1.73 37.23
CA LEU A 539 -17.59 1.45 36.81
C LEU A 539 -17.53 0.52 35.60
N PHE A 540 -18.37 -0.51 35.55
CA PHE A 540 -18.43 -1.45 34.43
C PHE A 540 -18.86 -0.78 33.11
N TYR A 541 -19.96 -0.02 33.11
CA TYR A 541 -20.43 0.62 31.88
C TYR A 541 -19.51 1.78 31.43
N THR A 542 -18.93 2.53 32.37
CA THR A 542 -17.92 3.55 32.04
C THR A 542 -16.65 2.90 31.47
N ALA A 543 -16.24 1.75 32.01
CA ALA A 543 -15.13 0.97 31.47
C ALA A 543 -15.37 0.55 30.02
N LEU A 544 -16.55 0.01 29.70
CA LEU A 544 -16.87 -0.42 28.32
C LEU A 544 -16.74 0.74 27.32
N GLY A 545 -17.23 1.93 27.66
CA GLY A 545 -17.11 3.12 26.80
C GLY A 545 -15.66 3.56 26.60
N LEU A 546 -14.87 3.59 27.68
CA LEU A 546 -13.45 3.97 27.64
C LEU A 546 -12.59 2.96 26.88
N ILE A 547 -12.83 1.66 27.08
CA ILE A 547 -12.14 0.58 26.34
C ILE A 547 -12.49 0.67 24.86
N ALA A 548 -13.76 0.90 24.51
CA ALA A 548 -14.17 1.01 23.11
C ALA A 548 -13.48 2.18 22.40
N PHE A 549 -13.41 3.34 23.06
CA PHE A 549 -12.66 4.50 22.56
C PHE A 549 -11.16 4.22 22.45
N GLY A 550 -10.58 3.57 23.47
CA GLY A 550 -9.17 3.17 23.49
C GLY A 550 -8.77 2.26 22.33
N MET A 551 -9.48 1.15 22.16
CA MET A 551 -9.27 0.19 21.06
C MET A 551 -9.44 0.86 19.70
N SER A 552 -10.50 1.66 19.53
CA SER A 552 -10.75 2.34 18.25
C SER A 552 -9.68 3.38 17.92
N GLY A 553 -9.18 4.11 18.92
CA GLY A 553 -8.10 5.09 18.73
C GLY A 553 -6.77 4.44 18.35
N HIS A 554 -6.45 3.29 18.94
CA HIS A 554 -5.30 2.48 18.58
C HIS A 554 -5.40 1.98 17.13
N LEU A 555 -6.53 1.39 16.76
CA LEU A 555 -6.80 0.88 15.40
C LEU A 555 -6.60 1.95 14.31
N VAL A 556 -6.92 3.21 14.61
CA VAL A 556 -6.80 4.33 13.67
C VAL A 556 -5.39 4.92 13.63
N SER A 557 -4.78 5.15 14.80
CA SER A 557 -3.62 6.04 14.90
C SER A 557 -2.27 5.33 15.01
N ILE A 558 -2.22 4.03 15.33
CA ILE A 558 -0.94 3.30 15.49
C ILE A 558 -0.18 3.25 14.16
N GLY A 559 -0.81 2.81 13.08
CA GLY A 559 -0.16 2.70 11.76
C GLY A 559 0.34 4.07 11.26
N GLY A 560 -0.51 5.10 11.34
CA GLY A 560 -0.14 6.47 10.98
C GLY A 560 1.00 7.04 11.84
N PHE A 561 0.99 6.77 13.16
CA PHE A 561 2.06 7.21 14.06
C PHE A 561 3.39 6.49 13.78
N MET A 562 3.37 5.19 13.51
CA MET A 562 4.57 4.41 13.16
C MET A 562 5.19 4.90 11.86
N ALA A 563 4.38 5.13 10.82
CA ALA A 563 4.83 5.71 9.56
C ALA A 563 5.49 7.10 9.76
N ASP A 564 4.96 7.91 10.68
CA ASP A 564 5.55 9.21 11.04
C ASP A 564 6.90 9.10 11.78
N GLN A 565 7.18 7.99 12.47
CA GLN A 565 8.46 7.77 13.18
C GLN A 565 9.55 7.15 12.30
N MET A 566 9.17 6.29 11.34
CA MET A 566 10.12 5.51 10.55
C MET A 566 10.76 6.31 9.40
N THR A 567 10.25 7.51 9.09
CA THR A 567 10.64 8.26 7.90
C THR A 567 12.01 8.97 7.97
N ASP A 568 12.78 8.92 9.08
CA ASP A 568 13.98 9.78 9.23
C ASP A 568 14.94 9.46 10.40
N SER A 569 15.21 8.19 10.75
CA SER A 569 16.14 7.93 11.88
C SER A 569 17.60 7.89 11.45
N ARG A 570 18.33 8.96 11.82
CA ARG A 570 19.80 9.13 11.72
C ARG A 570 20.54 7.87 12.16
N ALA A 571 21.29 7.31 11.23
CA ALA A 571 21.57 5.89 11.14
C ALA A 571 22.75 5.39 12.01
N GLU A 572 23.07 6.01 13.16
CA GLU A 572 24.34 5.72 13.86
C GLU A 572 24.27 5.51 15.38
N GLN A 573 23.23 5.93 16.11
CA GLN A 573 23.25 5.89 17.59
C GLN A 573 22.27 4.93 18.30
N VAL A 574 21.49 4.11 17.58
CA VAL A 574 20.45 3.26 18.21
C VAL A 574 20.76 1.75 18.17
N SER A 575 21.82 1.33 17.46
CA SER A 575 22.15 -0.06 17.12
C SER A 575 22.12 -1.07 18.28
N MET A 576 22.50 -0.68 19.51
CA MET A 576 22.57 -1.62 20.64
C MET A 576 21.29 -1.66 21.52
N ARG A 577 20.39 -0.66 21.41
CA ARG A 577 19.10 -0.64 22.12
C ARG A 577 17.98 -1.29 21.31
N SER A 578 18.01 -1.16 19.98
CA SER A 578 16.98 -1.70 19.07
C SER A 578 16.99 -3.23 18.98
N ALA A 579 18.15 -3.90 18.99
CA ALA A 579 18.21 -5.37 18.94
C ALA A 579 17.58 -6.04 20.18
N LYS A 580 17.74 -5.45 21.37
CA LYS A 580 17.07 -5.92 22.60
C LYS A 580 15.57 -5.66 22.58
N LEU A 581 15.14 -4.50 22.09
CA LEU A 581 13.73 -4.14 21.93
C LEU A 581 13.03 -5.01 20.87
N PHE A 582 13.72 -5.33 19.78
CA PHE A 582 13.24 -6.20 18.71
C PHE A 582 13.16 -7.66 19.16
N PHE A 583 14.17 -8.18 19.87
CA PHE A 583 14.13 -9.52 20.47
C PHE A 583 13.02 -9.65 21.54
N PHE A 584 12.80 -8.61 22.36
CA PHE A 584 11.67 -8.55 23.30
C PHE A 584 10.32 -8.45 22.59
N SER A 585 10.23 -7.68 21.50
CA SER A 585 9.02 -7.56 20.68
C SER A 585 8.69 -8.90 20.02
N PHE A 586 9.65 -9.54 19.34
CA PHE A 586 9.47 -10.83 18.66
C PHE A 586 9.13 -11.99 19.62
N CYS A 587 9.81 -12.08 20.77
CA CYS A 587 9.40 -13.02 21.82
C CYS A 587 7.98 -12.70 22.30
N GLY A 588 7.60 -11.43 22.42
CA GLY A 588 6.23 -10.98 22.65
C GLY A 588 5.25 -11.56 21.62
N VAL A 589 5.53 -11.44 20.31
CA VAL A 589 4.63 -11.84 19.19
C VAL A 589 4.18 -13.27 19.30
N VAL A 590 5.08 -14.15 19.70
CA VAL A 590 4.81 -15.58 19.73
C VAL A 590 4.46 -16.03 21.14
N LEU A 591 5.23 -15.64 22.17
CA LEU A 591 4.94 -16.08 23.54
C LEU A 591 3.65 -15.46 24.10
N VAL A 592 3.37 -14.17 23.87
CA VAL A 592 2.23 -13.50 24.53
C VAL A 592 0.90 -14.08 24.08
N PRO A 593 0.60 -14.22 22.77
CA PRO A 593 -0.62 -14.89 22.32
C PRO A 593 -0.68 -16.34 22.76
N ILE A 594 0.44 -17.08 22.68
CA ILE A 594 0.47 -18.50 23.10
C ILE A 594 0.17 -18.62 24.60
N ILE A 595 0.76 -17.78 25.45
CA ILE A 595 0.49 -17.74 26.91
C ILE A 595 -0.96 -17.31 27.16
N ALA A 596 -1.47 -16.31 26.43
CA ALA A 596 -2.85 -15.87 26.52
C ALA A 596 -3.84 -16.98 26.13
N LEU A 597 -3.53 -17.79 25.13
CA LEU A 597 -4.38 -18.89 24.64
C LEU A 597 -4.27 -20.16 25.50
N THR A 598 -3.09 -20.44 26.08
CA THR A 598 -2.82 -21.71 26.78
C THR A 598 -2.90 -21.62 28.30
N ALA A 599 -2.36 -20.55 28.92
CA ALA A 599 -2.28 -20.45 30.37
C ALA A 599 -3.42 -19.60 30.97
N PHE A 600 -3.77 -18.50 30.31
CA PHE A 600 -4.78 -17.55 30.80
C PHE A 600 -6.18 -18.13 31.03
N PRO A 601 -6.70 -19.08 30.21
CA PRO A 601 -8.03 -19.64 30.41
C PRO A 601 -8.17 -20.45 31.71
N TYR A 602 -7.06 -20.95 32.26
CA TYR A 602 -7.05 -21.73 33.50
C TYR A 602 -6.99 -20.87 34.76
N ILE A 603 -6.74 -19.56 34.64
CA ILE A 603 -6.82 -18.62 35.75
C ILE A 603 -8.29 -18.55 36.21
N LYS A 604 -8.61 -18.99 37.43
CA LYS A 604 -9.99 -19.04 37.92
C LYS A 604 -10.60 -17.69 38.33
N PRO A 605 -9.91 -16.80 39.08
CA PRO A 605 -10.54 -15.57 39.57
C PRO A 605 -10.60 -14.47 38.51
N TRP A 606 -11.79 -13.89 38.31
CA TRP A 606 -12.05 -12.81 37.35
C TRP A 606 -11.23 -11.54 37.58
N LYS A 607 -10.94 -11.23 38.85
CA LYS A 607 -10.11 -10.06 39.21
C LYS A 607 -8.70 -10.14 38.61
N ILE A 608 -8.16 -11.35 38.46
CA ILE A 608 -6.86 -11.57 37.83
C ILE A 608 -6.98 -11.55 36.30
N ARG A 609 -8.06 -12.15 35.75
CA ARG A 609 -8.34 -12.12 34.31
C ARG A 609 -8.51 -10.71 33.75
N PHE A 610 -9.07 -9.77 34.51
CA PHE A 610 -9.15 -8.37 34.06
C PHE A 610 -7.94 -7.54 34.52
N GLY A 611 -7.39 -7.85 35.69
CA GLY A 611 -6.24 -7.12 36.25
C GLY A 611 -4.95 -7.26 35.47
N ILE A 612 -4.65 -8.45 34.90
CA ILE A 612 -3.44 -8.63 34.07
C ILE A 612 -3.47 -7.69 32.86
N PRO A 613 -4.49 -7.72 31.97
CA PRO A 613 -4.63 -6.75 30.89
C PRO A 613 -4.57 -5.28 31.33
N ALA A 614 -5.14 -4.93 32.49
CA ALA A 614 -5.09 -3.58 33.04
C ALA A 614 -3.65 -3.15 33.39
N ILE A 615 -2.84 -4.04 33.98
CA ILE A 615 -1.43 -3.76 34.26
C ILE A 615 -0.64 -3.61 32.96
N PHE A 616 -0.85 -4.50 31.98
CA PHE A 616 -0.15 -4.44 30.70
C PHE A 616 -0.47 -3.16 29.91
N THR A 617 -1.73 -2.73 29.87
CA THR A 617 -2.13 -1.46 29.21
C THR A 617 -1.52 -0.24 29.89
N VAL A 618 -1.46 -0.20 31.23
CA VAL A 618 -0.78 0.86 31.98
C VAL A 618 0.72 0.86 31.68
N VAL A 619 1.38 -0.30 31.70
CA VAL A 619 2.82 -0.40 31.39
C VAL A 619 3.09 0.03 29.95
N ALA A 620 2.29 -0.41 28.98
CA ALA A 620 2.43 -0.01 27.58
C ALA A 620 2.27 1.51 27.41
N THR A 621 1.27 2.11 28.08
CA THR A 621 1.05 3.56 28.07
C THR A 621 2.23 4.34 28.69
N LEU A 622 2.78 3.85 29.81
CA LEU A 622 3.95 4.46 30.45
C LEU A 622 5.21 4.37 29.57
N VAL A 623 5.43 3.21 28.93
CA VAL A 623 6.52 3.03 27.97
C VAL A 623 6.34 3.98 26.78
N PHE A 624 5.12 4.07 26.23
CA PHE A 624 4.81 5.02 25.17
C PHE A 624 5.09 6.46 25.60
N LEU A 625 4.61 6.87 26.77
CA LEU A 625 4.84 8.20 27.33
C LEU A 625 6.32 8.51 27.57
N SER A 626 7.14 7.52 27.92
CA SER A 626 8.58 7.72 28.13
C SER A 626 9.31 8.19 26.87
N GLY A 627 8.81 7.82 25.68
CA GLY A 627 9.33 8.28 24.39
C GLY A 627 8.71 9.58 23.88
N SER A 628 7.76 10.19 24.60
CA SER A 628 6.95 11.33 24.17
C SER A 628 7.75 12.54 23.67
N CYS A 629 8.89 12.83 24.30
CA CYS A 629 9.79 13.92 23.91
C CYS A 629 10.67 13.59 22.69
N SER A 630 10.81 12.30 22.38
CA SER A 630 11.62 11.80 21.25
C SER A 630 10.79 11.60 19.98
N TYR A 631 9.46 11.53 20.09
CA TYR A 631 8.60 11.24 18.95
C TYR A 631 8.39 12.45 18.04
N ARG A 632 8.41 12.20 16.72
CA ARG A 632 8.05 13.19 15.71
C ARG A 632 6.53 13.36 15.65
N ARG A 633 6.08 14.61 15.49
CA ARG A 633 4.65 14.96 15.47
C ARG A 633 4.34 15.71 14.18
N ARG A 634 3.48 15.14 13.33
CA ARG A 634 2.97 15.82 12.13
C ARG A 634 1.66 16.55 12.43
N LYS A 635 1.41 17.63 11.68
CA LYS A 635 0.15 18.37 11.74
C LYS A 635 -0.94 17.60 10.95
N PRO A 636 -2.23 17.75 11.31
CA PRO A 636 -3.33 17.15 10.55
C PRO A 636 -3.34 17.66 9.10
N LEU A 637 -3.54 16.77 8.12
CA LEU A 637 -3.53 17.09 6.68
C LEU A 637 -4.91 17.52 6.11
N GLY A 638 -5.96 17.52 6.93
CA GLY A 638 -7.34 17.73 6.50
C GLY A 638 -8.03 16.42 6.10
N SER A 639 -9.37 16.42 6.11
CA SER A 639 -10.17 15.22 5.82
C SER A 639 -10.99 15.37 4.53
N PRO A 640 -10.94 14.39 3.60
CA PRO A 640 -11.83 14.32 2.43
C PRO A 640 -13.33 14.27 2.78
N LEU A 641 -13.70 13.73 3.95
CA LEU A 641 -15.10 13.77 4.40
C LEU A 641 -15.60 15.20 4.62
N THR A 642 -14.71 16.14 4.94
CA THR A 642 -15.05 17.57 5.02
C THR A 642 -15.55 18.10 3.68
N THR A 643 -14.99 17.60 2.57
CA THR A 643 -15.42 17.96 1.21
C THR A 643 -16.84 17.48 0.94
N VAL A 644 -17.16 16.24 1.32
CA VAL A 644 -18.51 15.68 1.22
C VAL A 644 -19.53 16.53 1.99
N PHE A 645 -19.23 16.88 3.25
CA PHE A 645 -20.11 17.76 4.04
C PHE A 645 -20.28 19.15 3.42
N ARG A 646 -19.22 19.73 2.85
CA ARG A 646 -19.29 21.02 2.15
C ARG A 646 -20.24 20.96 0.96
N VAL A 647 -20.19 19.90 0.16
CA VAL A 647 -21.09 19.74 -0.99
C VAL A 647 -22.56 19.72 -0.54
N PHE A 648 -22.88 18.98 0.53
CA PHE A 648 -24.25 18.98 1.08
C PHE A 648 -24.68 20.35 1.61
N VAL A 649 -23.82 21.01 2.39
CA VAL A 649 -24.12 22.34 2.94
C VAL A 649 -24.28 23.38 1.84
N ALA A 650 -23.37 23.41 0.86
CA ALA A 650 -23.42 24.33 -0.26
C ALA A 650 -24.64 24.10 -1.16
N SER A 651 -24.99 22.83 -1.43
CA SER A 651 -26.20 22.46 -2.17
C SER A 651 -27.47 22.88 -1.41
N ALA A 652 -27.55 22.63 -0.11
CA ALA A 652 -28.69 22.99 0.74
C ALA A 652 -28.87 24.52 0.86
N LEU A 653 -27.78 25.28 1.00
CA LEU A 653 -27.81 26.74 1.02
C LEU A 653 -28.30 27.33 -0.32
N LYS A 654 -28.17 26.59 -1.41
CA LYS A 654 -28.60 26.98 -2.76
C LYS A 654 -29.86 26.23 -3.21
N LEU A 655 -30.62 25.63 -2.29
CA LEU A 655 -31.77 24.77 -2.60
C LEU A 655 -32.82 25.45 -3.51
N PHE A 656 -33.01 26.77 -3.39
CA PHE A 656 -33.99 27.53 -4.18
C PHE A 656 -33.44 28.10 -5.50
N TYR A 657 -32.16 27.91 -5.81
CA TYR A 657 -31.60 28.32 -7.10
C TYR A 657 -31.95 27.32 -8.20
N ARG A 658 -32.17 27.82 -9.43
CA ARG A 658 -32.37 26.97 -10.61
C ARG A 658 -31.08 26.25 -10.95
N ILE A 659 -31.20 24.97 -11.31
CA ILE A 659 -30.08 24.16 -11.76
C ILE A 659 -29.73 24.63 -13.18
N PRO A 660 -28.46 25.01 -13.46
CA PRO A 660 -28.05 25.40 -14.81
C PRO A 660 -28.23 24.24 -15.80
N ARG A 661 -28.54 24.58 -17.05
CA ARG A 661 -28.83 23.58 -18.11
C ARG A 661 -27.55 23.03 -18.73
N ASN A 662 -26.49 23.84 -18.78
CA ASN A 662 -25.19 23.48 -19.38
C ASN A 662 -24.14 23.22 -18.30
N ALA A 663 -23.35 22.16 -18.45
CA ALA A 663 -22.26 21.81 -17.53
C ALA A 663 -21.15 22.88 -17.49
N SER A 664 -21.00 23.66 -18.56
CA SER A 664 -20.05 24.78 -18.68
C SER A 664 -20.34 25.98 -17.77
N GLU A 665 -21.52 26.02 -17.12
CA GLU A 665 -21.90 27.08 -16.17
C GLU A 665 -21.56 26.73 -14.71
N LEU A 666 -21.06 25.51 -14.46
CA LEU A 666 -20.66 25.04 -13.13
C LEU A 666 -19.21 25.41 -12.85
N TYR A 667 -18.91 25.74 -11.59
CA TYR A 667 -17.56 26.10 -11.17
C TYR A 667 -16.64 24.87 -11.16
N GLU A 668 -15.71 24.85 -12.11
CA GLU A 668 -14.48 24.06 -12.09
C GLU A 668 -13.30 25.03 -12.24
N ARG A 669 -12.18 24.77 -11.56
CA ARG A 669 -10.99 25.61 -11.70
C ARG A 669 -10.15 25.04 -12.85
N ASP A 670 -9.94 25.82 -13.91
CA ASP A 670 -9.00 25.50 -14.99
C ASP A 670 -7.57 25.50 -14.43
N ASN A 671 -7.12 24.38 -13.88
CA ASN A 671 -5.73 24.13 -13.54
C ASN A 671 -5.17 23.08 -14.50
N VAL A 672 -4.08 23.42 -15.18
CA VAL A 672 -3.42 22.65 -16.24
C VAL A 672 -2.71 21.37 -15.72
N ASP A 673 -2.76 21.10 -14.40
CA ASP A 673 -1.90 20.09 -13.75
C ASP A 673 -2.63 18.86 -13.15
N GLU A 674 -3.96 18.70 -13.30
CA GLU A 674 -4.70 17.53 -12.78
C GLU A 674 -5.34 16.70 -13.92
N ILE A 675 -4.83 15.48 -14.15
CA ILE A 675 -5.17 14.56 -15.27
C ILE A 675 -6.58 13.92 -15.17
N TYR A 676 -7.41 14.27 -14.18
CA TYR A 676 -8.74 13.67 -13.98
C TYR A 676 -9.86 14.70 -14.00
N VAL A 677 -10.33 15.09 -15.20
CA VAL A 677 -11.61 15.80 -15.34
C VAL A 677 -12.72 14.76 -15.20
N VAL A 678 -13.29 14.64 -13.99
CA VAL A 678 -14.46 13.78 -13.77
C VAL A 678 -15.64 14.36 -14.56
N GLN A 679 -16.11 13.66 -15.60
CA GLN A 679 -17.20 14.11 -16.46
C GLN A 679 -18.52 14.20 -15.67
N HIS A 680 -19.26 15.28 -15.94
CA HIS A 680 -20.47 15.64 -15.21
C HIS A 680 -21.60 14.61 -15.41
N THR A 681 -22.06 13.95 -14.35
CA THR A 681 -23.15 12.96 -14.47
C THR A 681 -24.53 13.58 -14.23
N ARG A 682 -25.50 13.26 -15.09
CA ARG A 682 -26.92 13.71 -15.00
C ARG A 682 -27.72 13.15 -13.79
N SER A 683 -27.13 12.35 -12.91
CA SER A 683 -27.82 11.78 -11.74
C SER A 683 -27.49 12.56 -10.46
N LEU A 684 -28.46 12.64 -9.53
CA LEU A 684 -28.35 13.45 -8.30
C LEU A 684 -28.08 14.94 -8.56
N ARG A 685 -28.74 15.53 -9.58
CA ARG A 685 -28.52 16.93 -10.02
C ARG A 685 -28.76 18.01 -8.97
N CYS A 686 -29.40 17.68 -7.86
CA CYS A 686 -29.55 18.60 -6.75
C CYS A 686 -28.21 19.00 -6.14
N LEU A 687 -27.21 18.11 -6.18
CA LEU A 687 -25.87 18.38 -5.64
C LEU A 687 -25.08 19.36 -6.52
N ASP A 688 -25.40 19.43 -7.82
CA ASP A 688 -24.80 20.38 -8.77
C ASP A 688 -25.01 21.83 -8.36
N LYS A 689 -26.04 22.08 -7.54
CA LYS A 689 -26.29 23.39 -6.95
C LYS A 689 -25.09 23.89 -6.14
N ALA A 690 -24.28 23.01 -5.56
CA ALA A 690 -23.09 23.39 -4.80
C ALA A 690 -22.06 24.16 -5.65
N ALA A 691 -21.95 23.88 -6.95
CA ALA A 691 -21.02 24.50 -7.89
C ALA A 691 -21.59 25.76 -8.61
N ILE A 692 -22.80 26.21 -8.28
CA ILE A 692 -23.37 27.42 -8.90
C ILE A 692 -22.63 28.68 -8.44
N ILE A 693 -22.12 29.47 -9.38
CA ILE A 693 -21.54 30.80 -9.10
C ILE A 693 -22.68 31.80 -8.89
N LEU A 694 -22.71 32.45 -7.72
CA LEU A 694 -23.77 33.41 -7.41
C LEU A 694 -23.52 34.75 -8.12
N PRO A 695 -24.50 35.32 -8.85
CA PRO A 695 -24.36 36.63 -9.48
C PRO A 695 -24.27 37.74 -8.42
N GLY A 696 -23.30 38.66 -8.56
CA GLY A 696 -23.16 39.84 -7.70
C GLY A 696 -22.05 39.79 -6.62
N LYS A 697 -21.18 38.77 -6.61
CA LYS A 697 -19.94 38.74 -5.80
C LYS A 697 -18.76 38.29 -6.66
N THR A 698 -17.54 38.78 -6.36
CA THR A 698 -16.32 38.39 -7.08
C THR A 698 -15.94 36.92 -6.83
N LEU A 699 -15.35 36.26 -7.84
CA LEU A 699 -14.94 34.86 -7.79
C LEU A 699 -14.00 34.59 -6.60
N GLU A 700 -12.99 35.45 -6.39
CA GLU A 700 -12.04 35.35 -5.28
C GLU A 700 -12.70 35.35 -3.89
N GLN A 701 -13.77 36.14 -3.70
CA GLN A 701 -14.49 36.19 -2.43
C GLN A 701 -15.34 34.92 -2.21
N GLN A 702 -15.78 34.26 -3.27
CA GLN A 702 -16.50 32.99 -3.19
C GLN A 702 -15.55 31.80 -3.02
N GLU A 703 -14.39 31.80 -3.67
CA GLU A 703 -13.31 30.82 -3.46
C GLU A 703 -12.78 30.84 -2.02
N GLY A 704 -12.73 32.03 -1.41
CA GLY A 704 -12.37 32.20 0.00
C GLY A 704 -13.33 31.50 0.98
N ASN A 705 -14.56 31.18 0.55
CA ASN A 705 -15.55 30.46 1.36
C ASN A 705 -15.95 29.11 0.74
N ARG A 706 -15.09 28.10 0.96
CA ARG A 706 -15.28 26.71 0.50
C ARG A 706 -16.53 26.00 1.03
N TRP A 707 -17.29 26.59 1.96
CA TRP A 707 -18.57 26.04 2.44
C TRP A 707 -19.77 26.51 1.61
N ARG A 708 -19.56 27.47 0.69
CA ARG A 708 -20.61 28.01 -0.19
C ARG A 708 -20.37 27.72 -1.66
N LEU A 709 -19.16 27.38 -2.08
CA LEU A 709 -18.82 27.02 -3.45
C LEU A 709 -17.92 25.78 -3.43
N CYS A 710 -18.32 24.74 -4.16
CA CYS A 710 -17.59 23.48 -4.32
C CYS A 710 -17.32 23.24 -5.81
N ARG A 711 -16.31 22.43 -6.12
CA ARG A 711 -15.96 22.07 -7.51
C ARG A 711 -16.89 20.99 -8.05
N VAL A 712 -16.96 20.83 -9.38
CA VAL A 712 -17.71 19.73 -10.01
C VAL A 712 -17.06 18.40 -9.68
N THR A 713 -15.72 18.34 -9.66
CA THR A 713 -14.96 17.17 -9.19
C THR A 713 -15.38 16.71 -7.79
N GLU A 714 -15.42 17.62 -6.81
CA GLU A 714 -15.86 17.34 -5.43
C GLU A 714 -17.33 16.85 -5.36
N ILE A 715 -18.18 17.35 -6.27
CA ILE A 715 -19.60 16.96 -6.37
C ILE A 715 -19.74 15.56 -6.95
N GLU A 716 -19.02 15.24 -8.03
CA GLU A 716 -19.09 13.92 -8.65
C GLU A 716 -18.53 12.83 -7.74
N GLU A 717 -17.44 13.09 -7.01
CA GLU A 717 -16.95 12.20 -5.95
C GLU A 717 -18.03 11.94 -4.88
N THR A 718 -18.74 12.99 -4.46
CA THR A 718 -19.84 12.90 -3.49
C THR A 718 -21.03 12.11 -4.04
N LYS A 719 -21.37 12.30 -5.32
CA LYS A 719 -22.42 11.52 -6.00
C LYS A 719 -22.03 10.05 -6.10
N GLY A 720 -20.77 9.75 -6.39
CA GLY A 720 -20.22 8.39 -6.39
C GLY A 720 -20.47 7.70 -5.05
N LEU A 721 -20.10 8.34 -3.94
CA LEU A 721 -20.34 7.82 -2.58
C LEU A 721 -21.82 7.54 -2.30
N LEU A 722 -22.73 8.43 -2.71
CA LEU A 722 -24.16 8.25 -2.51
C LEU A 722 -24.73 7.06 -3.30
N ARG A 723 -24.21 6.81 -4.52
CA ARG A 723 -24.62 5.66 -5.34
C ARG A 723 -24.22 4.33 -4.72
N MET A 724 -23.21 4.30 -3.85
CA MET A 724 -22.73 3.10 -3.17
C MET A 724 -23.58 2.69 -1.96
N ILE A 725 -24.32 3.64 -1.36
CA ILE A 725 -25.12 3.40 -0.14
C ILE A 725 -26.01 2.15 -0.24
N PRO A 726 -26.79 1.92 -1.33
CA PRO A 726 -27.63 0.73 -1.44
C PRO A 726 -26.86 -0.59 -1.36
N ILE A 727 -25.66 -0.65 -1.94
CA ILE A 727 -24.79 -1.84 -1.85
C ILE A 727 -24.23 -1.97 -0.43
N CYS A 728 -23.76 -0.87 0.17
CA CYS A 728 -23.26 -0.88 1.55
C CYS A 728 -24.30 -1.38 2.55
N LEU A 729 -25.59 -1.07 2.36
CA LEU A 729 -26.67 -1.56 3.24
C LEU A 729 -26.77 -3.10 3.24
N THR A 730 -26.43 -3.76 2.13
CA THR A 730 -26.43 -5.24 2.07
C THR A 730 -25.30 -5.86 2.90
N PHE A 731 -24.26 -5.09 3.24
CA PHE A 731 -23.14 -5.55 4.06
C PHE A 731 -23.47 -5.58 5.57
N ILE A 732 -24.63 -5.04 5.98
CA ILE A 732 -25.06 -5.04 7.38
C ILE A 732 -25.41 -6.47 7.85
N ILE A 733 -26.05 -7.27 7.01
CA ILE A 733 -26.47 -8.64 7.35
C ILE A 733 -25.30 -9.57 7.67
N PRO A 734 -24.17 -9.59 6.92
CA PRO A 734 -22.97 -10.30 7.35
C PRO A 734 -22.58 -9.99 8.79
N GLY A 735 -22.56 -8.71 9.20
CA GLY A 735 -22.25 -8.31 10.57
C GLY A 735 -23.24 -8.84 11.61
N VAL A 736 -24.53 -8.97 11.26
CA VAL A 736 -25.53 -9.64 12.12
C VAL A 736 -25.15 -11.10 12.35
N VAL A 737 -24.68 -11.80 11.30
CA VAL A 737 -24.21 -13.19 11.40
C VAL A 737 -22.89 -13.29 12.16
N SER A 738 -21.94 -12.37 11.97
CA SER A 738 -20.69 -12.36 12.74
C SER A 738 -20.96 -12.18 14.25
N SER A 739 -22.00 -11.43 14.62
CA SER A 739 -22.38 -11.18 16.02
C SER A 739 -22.74 -12.45 16.83
N ILE A 740 -23.22 -13.52 16.18
CA ILE A 740 -23.62 -14.76 16.88
C ILE A 740 -22.41 -15.62 17.30
N GLY A 741 -21.24 -15.43 16.67
CA GLY A 741 -20.02 -16.18 16.95
C GLY A 741 -19.39 -15.86 18.29
N LEU A 742 -19.27 -14.57 18.62
CA LEU A 742 -18.66 -14.12 19.86
C LEU A 742 -19.62 -14.16 21.07
N THR A 743 -20.91 -14.41 20.83
CA THR A 743 -21.94 -14.46 21.87
C THR A 743 -22.47 -15.88 22.06
N TYR A 744 -23.46 -16.28 21.25
CA TYR A 744 -24.20 -17.52 21.45
C TYR A 744 -23.33 -18.76 21.27
N PHE A 745 -22.43 -18.80 20.29
CA PHE A 745 -21.57 -19.98 20.08
C PHE A 745 -20.63 -20.21 21.25
N LEU A 746 -20.07 -19.14 21.81
CA LEU A 746 -19.18 -19.21 22.95
C LEU A 746 -19.92 -19.66 24.22
N GLU A 747 -21.13 -19.14 24.44
CA GLU A 747 -21.97 -19.58 25.55
C GLU A 747 -22.39 -21.05 25.40
N GLN A 748 -22.81 -21.48 24.20
CA GLN A 748 -23.10 -22.90 23.93
C GLN A 748 -21.90 -23.79 24.27
N ALA A 749 -20.68 -23.36 23.92
CA ALA A 749 -19.48 -24.13 24.19
C ALA A 749 -19.16 -24.27 25.70
N ASP A 750 -19.55 -23.31 26.55
CA ASP A 750 -19.24 -23.37 27.99
C ASP A 750 -20.03 -24.47 28.72
N HIS A 751 -21.27 -24.72 28.26
CA HIS A 751 -22.18 -25.74 28.80
C HIS A 751 -21.96 -27.15 28.24
N LEU A 752 -21.08 -27.32 27.24
CA LEU A 752 -20.75 -28.61 26.63
C LEU A 752 -19.58 -29.32 27.34
N ASN A 753 -19.41 -30.60 27.02
CA ASN A 753 -18.27 -31.39 27.52
C ASN A 753 -16.97 -30.94 26.85
N ARG A 754 -16.03 -30.48 27.68
CA ARG A 754 -14.72 -29.93 27.30
C ARG A 754 -13.57 -30.95 27.41
N LYS A 755 -13.87 -32.22 27.71
CA LYS A 755 -12.84 -33.26 27.87
C LYS A 755 -12.53 -33.93 26.54
N VAL A 756 -11.25 -34.00 26.19
CA VAL A 756 -10.71 -34.88 25.13
C VAL A 756 -9.87 -35.94 25.81
N GLY A 757 -10.42 -37.14 25.94
CA GLY A 757 -9.84 -38.16 26.81
C GLY A 757 -9.77 -37.69 28.27
N LYS A 758 -8.56 -37.52 28.81
CA LYS A 758 -8.31 -37.02 30.17
C LYS A 758 -8.07 -35.50 30.25
N LEU A 759 -7.81 -34.83 29.12
CA LEU A 759 -7.43 -33.41 29.09
C LEU A 759 -8.68 -32.51 29.00
N SER A 760 -8.76 -31.47 29.83
CA SER A 760 -9.81 -30.44 29.74
C SER A 760 -9.34 -29.27 28.89
N VAL A 761 -10.02 -29.04 27.76
CA VAL A 761 -9.66 -28.06 26.76
C VAL A 761 -10.27 -26.68 27.08
N PRO A 762 -9.54 -25.57 26.88
CA PRO A 762 -10.05 -24.23 27.10
C PRO A 762 -11.00 -23.77 25.96
N LEU A 763 -12.02 -22.98 26.30
CA LEU A 763 -12.98 -22.38 25.35
C LEU A 763 -12.30 -21.64 24.17
N PRO A 764 -11.27 -20.81 24.42
CA PRO A 764 -10.54 -20.10 23.36
C PRO A 764 -9.98 -20.95 22.22
N ILE A 765 -9.87 -22.28 22.37
CA ILE A 765 -9.41 -23.13 21.27
C ILE A 765 -10.34 -23.05 20.05
N LEU A 766 -11.66 -22.86 20.25
CA LEU A 766 -12.61 -22.72 19.15
C LEU A 766 -12.43 -21.37 18.43
N LEU A 767 -12.10 -20.32 19.19
CA LEU A 767 -11.75 -19.01 18.64
C LEU A 767 -10.44 -19.07 17.85
N LEU A 768 -9.46 -19.85 18.32
CA LEU A 768 -8.22 -20.10 17.58
C LEU A 768 -8.50 -20.79 16.24
N PHE A 769 -9.36 -21.82 16.22
CA PHE A 769 -9.74 -22.47 14.97
C PHE A 769 -10.50 -21.53 14.03
N TYR A 770 -11.36 -20.67 14.57
CA TYR A 770 -12.01 -19.61 13.80
C TYR A 770 -11.00 -18.66 13.15
N ASP A 771 -9.98 -18.21 13.90
CA ASP A 771 -8.97 -17.27 13.40
C ASP A 771 -8.04 -17.91 12.36
N ILE A 772 -7.66 -19.17 12.58
CA ILE A 772 -6.95 -19.98 11.57
C ILE A 772 -7.79 -20.13 10.31
N ALA A 773 -9.08 -20.46 10.44
CA ALA A 773 -9.97 -20.57 9.29
C ALA A 773 -10.06 -19.24 8.53
N ARG A 774 -10.30 -18.13 9.24
CA ARG A 774 -10.32 -16.78 8.66
C ARG A 774 -9.08 -16.50 7.83
N THR A 775 -7.91 -16.70 8.42
CA THR A 775 -6.61 -16.48 7.73
C THR A 775 -6.45 -17.37 6.49
N GLN A 776 -6.80 -18.65 6.59
CA GLN A 776 -6.67 -19.58 5.45
C GLN A 776 -7.64 -19.24 4.32
N PHE A 777 -8.90 -18.91 4.63
CA PHE A 777 -9.88 -18.50 3.63
C PHE A 777 -9.50 -17.17 2.96
N THR A 778 -8.98 -16.20 3.72
CA THR A 778 -8.39 -14.95 3.18
C THR A 778 -7.29 -15.25 2.17
N ASN A 779 -6.31 -16.09 2.55
CA ASN A 779 -5.20 -16.45 1.68
C ASN A 779 -5.65 -17.23 0.43
N LEU A 780 -6.60 -18.16 0.58
CA LEU A 780 -7.17 -18.91 -0.53
C LEU A 780 -7.91 -18.01 -1.50
N TYR A 781 -8.69 -17.05 -0.99
CA TYR A 781 -9.41 -16.09 -1.82
C TYR A 781 -8.45 -15.12 -2.51
N ALA A 782 -7.41 -14.62 -1.84
CA ALA A 782 -6.38 -13.81 -2.47
C ALA A 782 -5.65 -14.56 -3.60
N LYS A 783 -5.31 -15.84 -3.40
CA LYS A 783 -4.74 -16.70 -4.45
C LYS A 783 -5.73 -16.89 -5.61
N PHE A 784 -7.01 -17.09 -5.31
CA PHE A 784 -8.06 -17.19 -6.31
C PHE A 784 -8.17 -15.91 -7.15
N LEU A 785 -8.15 -14.72 -6.52
CA LEU A 785 -8.10 -13.43 -7.21
C LEU A 785 -6.89 -13.32 -8.13
N ASN A 786 -5.71 -13.67 -7.64
CA ASN A 786 -4.47 -13.61 -8.43
C ASN A 786 -4.47 -14.60 -9.61
N SER A 787 -5.24 -15.69 -9.53
CA SER A 787 -5.37 -16.68 -10.60
C SER A 787 -6.13 -16.18 -11.83
N PHE A 788 -6.89 -15.07 -11.74
CA PHE A 788 -7.66 -14.54 -12.89
C PHE A 788 -6.85 -13.62 -13.82
N GLY A 789 -5.60 -13.27 -13.50
CA GLY A 789 -4.77 -12.37 -14.32
C GLY A 789 -5.40 -10.98 -14.53
N GLU A 790 -5.10 -10.34 -15.68
CA GLU A 790 -5.67 -9.05 -16.12
C GLU A 790 -7.02 -9.19 -16.87
N SER A 791 -7.75 -10.30 -16.64
CA SER A 791 -9.05 -10.50 -17.28
C SER A 791 -10.09 -9.49 -16.79
N GLN A 792 -11.03 -9.09 -17.66
CA GLN A 792 -12.27 -8.38 -17.29
C GLN A 792 -13.03 -9.05 -16.12
N SER A 793 -12.76 -10.34 -15.87
CA SER A 793 -13.27 -11.08 -14.71
C SER A 793 -12.84 -10.49 -13.36
N LYS A 794 -11.74 -9.72 -13.30
CA LYS A 794 -11.23 -9.10 -12.07
C LYS A 794 -12.17 -8.01 -11.54
N LYS A 795 -12.87 -7.25 -12.41
CA LYS A 795 -13.87 -6.23 -12.03
C LYS A 795 -15.06 -6.84 -11.27
N TYR A 796 -15.42 -8.09 -11.58
CA TYR A 796 -16.53 -8.80 -10.93
C TYR A 796 -16.10 -9.66 -9.74
N ALA A 797 -14.81 -9.92 -9.56
CA ALA A 797 -14.30 -10.81 -8.54
C ALA A 797 -14.67 -10.39 -7.11
N PRO A 798 -14.59 -9.10 -6.71
CA PRO A 798 -15.02 -8.65 -5.38
C PRO A 798 -16.50 -8.93 -5.09
N ALA A 799 -17.38 -8.75 -6.09
CA ALA A 799 -18.81 -9.05 -5.95
C ALA A 799 -19.09 -10.56 -5.81
N ILE A 800 -18.36 -11.39 -6.56
CA ILE A 800 -18.43 -12.85 -6.47
C ILE A 800 -17.93 -13.33 -5.10
N GLY A 801 -16.84 -12.74 -4.60
CA GLY A 801 -16.32 -13.02 -3.26
C GLY A 801 -17.33 -12.68 -2.17
N PHE A 802 -18.00 -11.53 -2.24
CA PHE A 802 -19.06 -11.18 -1.31
C PHE A 802 -20.26 -12.13 -1.40
N ALA A 803 -20.69 -12.51 -2.60
CA ALA A 803 -21.74 -13.52 -2.77
C ALA A 803 -21.32 -14.88 -2.16
N THR A 804 -20.06 -15.26 -2.33
CA THR A 804 -19.48 -16.49 -1.75
C THR A 804 -19.47 -16.43 -0.22
N SER A 805 -19.12 -15.28 0.37
CA SER A 805 -19.16 -15.10 1.82
C SER A 805 -20.60 -15.24 2.35
N MET A 806 -21.61 -14.71 1.65
CA MET A 806 -23.02 -14.90 1.99
C MET A 806 -23.47 -16.36 1.93
N VAL A 807 -22.98 -17.14 0.95
CA VAL A 807 -23.23 -18.59 0.91
C VAL A 807 -22.62 -19.28 2.13
N LEU A 808 -21.38 -18.94 2.51
CA LEU A 808 -20.75 -19.45 3.72
C LEU A 808 -21.53 -19.06 5.00
N ALA A 809 -22.07 -17.85 5.06
CA ALA A 809 -22.95 -17.42 6.16
C ALA A 809 -24.23 -18.26 6.26
N ILE A 810 -24.90 -18.52 5.13
CA ILE A 810 -26.11 -19.38 5.09
C ILE A 810 -25.77 -20.78 5.58
N LEU A 811 -24.67 -21.37 5.09
CA LEU A 811 -24.20 -22.68 5.53
C LEU A 811 -23.84 -22.69 7.03
N CYS A 812 -23.23 -21.62 7.53
CA CYS A 812 -22.93 -21.44 8.95
C CYS A 812 -24.22 -21.48 9.79
N CYS A 813 -25.22 -20.67 9.44
CA CYS A 813 -26.50 -20.63 10.15
C CYS A 813 -27.26 -21.96 10.10
N ILE A 814 -27.29 -22.64 8.96
CA ILE A 814 -27.92 -23.98 8.85
C ILE A 814 -27.19 -25.00 9.72
N THR A 815 -25.86 -24.97 9.73
CA THR A 815 -25.05 -25.86 10.56
C THR A 815 -25.32 -25.60 12.04
N ALA A 816 -25.33 -24.33 12.45
CA ALA A 816 -25.65 -23.93 13.82
C ALA A 816 -27.06 -24.36 14.24
N ALA A 817 -28.07 -24.21 13.38
CA ALA A 817 -29.43 -24.65 13.65
C ALA A 817 -29.51 -26.17 13.89
N LYS A 818 -28.81 -26.96 13.07
CA LYS A 818 -28.76 -28.43 13.21
C LYS A 818 -28.02 -28.87 14.47
N VAL A 819 -26.86 -28.26 14.77
CA VAL A 819 -26.08 -28.55 15.97
C VAL A 819 -26.89 -28.20 17.22
N GLU A 820 -27.61 -27.07 17.21
CA GLU A 820 -28.46 -26.67 18.33
C GLU A 820 -29.67 -27.58 18.52
N THR A 821 -30.31 -28.00 17.42
CA THR A 821 -31.40 -29.01 17.48
C THR A 821 -30.91 -30.28 18.15
N ARG A 822 -29.71 -30.76 17.77
CA ARG A 822 -29.07 -31.94 18.37
C ARG A 822 -28.77 -31.73 19.86
N ARG A 823 -28.25 -30.57 20.25
CA ARG A 823 -27.97 -30.22 21.65
C ARG A 823 -29.26 -30.27 22.49
N LEU A 824 -30.34 -29.68 22.00
CA LEU A 824 -31.65 -29.69 22.66
C LEU A 824 -32.22 -31.10 22.79
N ASP A 825 -32.04 -31.98 21.80
CA ASP A 825 -32.48 -33.38 21.88
C ASP A 825 -31.69 -34.18 22.93
N VAL A 826 -30.38 -33.92 23.06
CA VAL A 826 -29.55 -34.52 24.12
C VAL A 826 -30.01 -34.06 25.51
N ILE A 827 -30.36 -32.78 25.67
CA ILE A 827 -30.89 -32.23 26.92
C ILE A 827 -32.22 -32.90 27.30
N ARG A 828 -33.14 -33.05 26.34
CA ARG A 828 -34.45 -33.68 26.59
C ARG A 828 -34.29 -35.16 26.96
N SER A 829 -33.43 -35.90 26.25
CA SER A 829 -33.19 -37.32 26.52
C SER A 829 -32.54 -37.59 27.88
N HIS A 830 -31.75 -36.64 28.41
CA HIS A 830 -31.09 -36.76 29.71
C HIS A 830 -31.82 -36.03 30.85
N GLY A 831 -32.99 -35.41 30.59
CA GLY A 831 -33.76 -34.69 31.60
C GLY A 831 -33.06 -33.46 32.18
N LEU A 832 -32.24 -32.77 31.38
CA LEU A 832 -31.39 -31.63 31.81
C LEU A 832 -32.03 -30.24 31.58
N ILE A 833 -33.32 -30.17 31.23
CA ILE A 833 -34.00 -28.92 30.86
C ILE A 833 -34.02 -27.91 32.03
N ASP A 834 -34.31 -28.38 33.24
CA ASP A 834 -34.39 -27.55 34.44
C ASP A 834 -33.08 -27.49 35.24
N LYS A 835 -31.99 -28.05 34.68
CA LYS A 835 -30.66 -28.07 35.30
C LYS A 835 -29.66 -27.27 34.46
N PRO A 836 -29.67 -25.92 34.55
CA PRO A 836 -28.88 -25.06 33.66
C PRO A 836 -27.37 -25.11 33.93
N ASP A 837 -26.93 -25.46 35.14
CA ASP A 837 -25.51 -25.51 35.51
C ASP A 837 -24.86 -26.90 35.28
N ASP A 838 -25.65 -27.92 34.93
CA ASP A 838 -25.15 -29.27 34.66
C ASP A 838 -24.54 -29.36 33.25
N LYS A 839 -23.35 -29.97 33.15
CA LYS A 839 -22.67 -30.14 31.87
C LYS A 839 -23.41 -31.12 30.97
N ILE A 840 -23.68 -30.68 29.74
CA ILE A 840 -24.37 -31.49 28.74
C ILE A 840 -23.38 -32.55 28.20
N PRO A 841 -23.77 -33.83 28.11
CA PRO A 841 -22.90 -34.93 27.66
C PRO A 841 -22.73 -34.93 26.11
N MET A 842 -22.33 -33.79 25.56
CA MET A 842 -22.05 -33.57 24.14
C MET A 842 -20.72 -32.82 24.02
N SER A 843 -19.82 -33.27 23.14
CA SER A 843 -18.50 -32.65 23.00
C SER A 843 -18.61 -31.22 22.44
N MET A 844 -17.81 -30.29 22.97
CA MET A 844 -17.73 -28.91 22.44
C MET A 844 -17.33 -28.84 20.96
N PHE A 845 -16.60 -29.83 20.44
CA PHE A 845 -16.13 -29.86 19.05
C PHE A 845 -17.25 -30.06 18.02
N TRP A 846 -18.48 -30.38 18.46
CA TRP A 846 -19.65 -30.33 17.57
C TRP A 846 -19.95 -28.91 17.06
N LEU A 847 -19.49 -27.87 17.77
CA LEU A 847 -19.57 -26.48 17.33
C LEU A 847 -18.42 -26.10 16.37
N LEU A 848 -17.40 -26.94 16.17
CA LEU A 848 -16.26 -26.59 15.33
C LEU A 848 -16.66 -26.25 13.88
N PRO A 849 -17.56 -26.99 13.20
CA PRO A 849 -17.91 -26.69 11.81
C PRO A 849 -18.51 -25.29 11.60
N GLN A 850 -19.36 -24.83 12.51
CA GLN A 850 -19.94 -23.48 12.44
C GLN A 850 -18.89 -22.39 12.72
N PHE A 851 -17.88 -22.63 13.58
CA PHE A 851 -16.77 -21.70 13.76
C PHE A 851 -15.87 -21.60 12.51
N LEU A 852 -15.60 -22.72 11.84
CA LEU A 852 -14.82 -22.72 10.60
C LEU A 852 -15.55 -21.99 9.46
N LEU A 853 -16.85 -22.23 9.31
CA LEU A 853 -17.68 -21.55 8.32
C LEU A 853 -17.80 -20.04 8.62
N LEU A 854 -17.92 -19.68 9.89
CA LEU A 854 -17.92 -18.28 10.32
C LEU A 854 -16.58 -17.58 10.02
N GLY A 855 -15.47 -18.26 10.27
CA GLY A 855 -14.14 -17.75 9.91
C GLY A 855 -14.00 -17.57 8.40
N GLY A 856 -14.50 -18.52 7.61
CA GLY A 856 -14.55 -18.40 6.15
C GLY A 856 -15.41 -17.24 5.65
N LEU A 857 -16.59 -17.02 6.25
CA LEU A 857 -17.41 -15.84 5.99
C LEU A 857 -16.61 -14.57 6.23
N ASP A 858 -16.08 -14.37 7.45
CA ASP A 858 -15.43 -13.12 7.82
C ASP A 858 -14.18 -12.85 6.97
N GLY A 859 -13.37 -13.88 6.70
CA GLY A 859 -12.14 -13.76 5.91
C GLY A 859 -12.41 -13.39 4.44
N VAL A 860 -13.32 -14.09 3.77
CA VAL A 860 -13.67 -13.78 2.37
C VAL A 860 -14.41 -12.44 2.28
N CYS A 861 -15.32 -12.16 3.21
CA CYS A 861 -16.11 -10.93 3.22
C CYS A 861 -15.23 -9.68 3.37
N GLU A 862 -14.22 -9.74 4.25
CA GLU A 862 -13.29 -8.65 4.50
C GLU A 862 -12.50 -8.25 3.25
N VAL A 863 -11.85 -9.22 2.59
CA VAL A 863 -11.10 -8.95 1.36
C VAL A 863 -12.02 -8.48 0.24
N SER A 864 -13.20 -9.09 0.11
CA SER A 864 -14.16 -8.78 -0.95
C SER A 864 -14.66 -7.34 -0.87
N ILE A 865 -15.08 -6.90 0.32
CA ILE A 865 -15.58 -5.53 0.50
C ILE A 865 -14.42 -4.52 0.37
N ALA A 866 -13.23 -4.84 0.89
CA ALA A 866 -12.07 -3.97 0.73
C ALA A 866 -11.70 -3.74 -0.74
N CYS A 867 -11.59 -4.80 -1.54
CA CYS A 867 -11.31 -4.69 -2.97
C CYS A 867 -12.44 -3.97 -3.71
N PHE A 868 -13.70 -4.29 -3.37
CA PHE A 868 -14.86 -3.62 -3.96
C PHE A 868 -14.84 -2.11 -3.70
N PHE A 869 -14.41 -1.66 -2.53
CA PHE A 869 -14.30 -0.23 -2.27
C PHE A 869 -13.07 0.40 -2.91
N ILE A 870 -11.92 -0.28 -2.95
CA ILE A 870 -10.72 0.24 -3.62
C ILE A 870 -10.99 0.47 -5.11
N ASP A 871 -11.69 -0.44 -5.78
CA ASP A 871 -12.01 -0.31 -7.20
C ASP A 871 -13.04 0.81 -7.50
N GLN A 872 -13.80 1.25 -6.49
CA GLN A 872 -14.96 2.13 -6.68
C GLN A 872 -14.80 3.52 -6.04
N PHE A 873 -13.83 3.70 -5.14
CA PHE A 873 -13.63 4.96 -4.43
C PHE A 873 -12.58 5.85 -5.12
N PRO A 874 -12.72 7.19 -5.06
CA PRO A 874 -11.66 8.10 -5.45
C PRO A 874 -10.39 7.84 -4.60
N PRO A 875 -9.18 7.98 -5.18
CA PRO A 875 -7.92 7.71 -4.46
C PRO A 875 -7.76 8.48 -3.14
N LEU A 876 -8.36 9.67 -3.06
CA LEU A 876 -8.35 10.55 -1.88
C LEU A 876 -9.05 9.94 -0.66
N LEU A 877 -10.03 9.05 -0.87
CA LEU A 877 -10.84 8.46 0.20
C LEU A 877 -10.35 7.08 0.64
N PHE A 878 -9.30 6.52 0.01
CA PHE A 878 -8.79 5.18 0.33
C PHE A 878 -8.39 5.02 1.80
N LYS A 879 -7.89 6.09 2.45
CA LYS A 879 -7.59 6.09 3.89
C LYS A 879 -8.82 5.79 4.78
N TYR A 880 -10.02 6.13 4.30
CA TYR A 880 -11.28 5.98 5.04
C TYR A 880 -12.02 4.68 4.70
N VAL A 881 -11.72 4.06 3.56
CA VAL A 881 -12.41 2.86 3.06
C VAL A 881 -12.43 1.72 4.08
N ALA A 882 -11.27 1.40 4.68
CA ALA A 882 -11.17 0.33 5.68
C ALA A 882 -12.04 0.58 6.93
N HIS A 883 -12.18 1.84 7.35
CA HIS A 883 -13.01 2.24 8.47
C HIS A 883 -14.50 2.28 8.13
N ILE A 884 -14.86 2.65 6.89
CA ILE A 884 -16.25 2.57 6.39
C ILE A 884 -16.71 1.09 6.33
N PHE A 885 -15.84 0.21 5.84
CA PHE A 885 -16.06 -1.24 5.86
C PHE A 885 -16.28 -1.76 7.28
N SER A 886 -15.30 -1.54 8.17
CA SER A 886 -15.36 -1.99 9.57
C SER A 886 -16.62 -1.45 10.24
N GLY A 887 -16.93 -0.18 10.00
CA GLY A 887 -18.13 0.45 10.52
C GLY A 887 -19.41 -0.23 10.07
N THR A 888 -19.54 -0.57 8.79
CA THR A 888 -20.75 -1.22 8.27
C THR A 888 -20.98 -2.60 8.90
N LEU A 889 -19.92 -3.38 9.11
CA LEU A 889 -19.99 -4.63 9.88
C LEU A 889 -20.32 -4.38 11.36
N GLY A 890 -19.78 -3.31 11.95
CA GLY A 890 -20.10 -2.88 13.30
C GLY A 890 -21.58 -2.54 13.47
N LEU A 891 -22.17 -1.83 12.51
CA LEU A 891 -23.60 -1.53 12.47
C LEU A 891 -24.43 -2.82 12.40
N GLY A 892 -23.99 -3.79 11.59
CA GLY A 892 -24.58 -5.13 11.55
C GLY A 892 -24.51 -5.86 12.90
N THR A 893 -23.35 -5.79 13.57
CA THR A 893 -23.15 -6.40 14.88
C THR A 893 -24.12 -5.83 15.92
N MET A 894 -24.31 -4.51 15.94
CA MET A 894 -25.33 -3.85 16.77
C MET A 894 -26.76 -4.23 16.33
N GLY A 895 -26.97 -4.32 15.02
CA GLY A 895 -28.22 -4.77 14.40
C GLY A 895 -28.63 -6.19 14.83
N GLY A 896 -27.68 -7.04 15.23
CA GLY A 896 -27.97 -8.34 15.84
C GLY A 896 -28.82 -8.26 17.11
N VAL A 897 -28.68 -7.19 17.89
CA VAL A 897 -29.53 -6.95 19.07
C VAL A 897 -30.97 -6.65 18.66
N LEU A 898 -31.15 -5.82 17.64
CA LEU A 898 -32.47 -5.52 17.08
C LEU A 898 -33.11 -6.76 16.45
N SER A 899 -32.32 -7.58 15.75
CA SER A 899 -32.75 -8.86 15.18
C SER A 899 -33.32 -9.79 16.25
N VAL A 900 -32.58 -10.00 17.35
CA VAL A 900 -33.03 -10.84 18.48
C VAL A 900 -34.31 -10.27 19.11
N TYR A 901 -34.40 -8.96 19.30
CA TYR A 901 -35.59 -8.30 19.85
C TYR A 901 -36.82 -8.50 18.96
N LEU A 902 -36.70 -8.25 17.66
CA LEU A 902 -37.79 -8.41 16.69
C LEU A 902 -38.25 -9.86 16.58
N VAL A 903 -37.31 -10.81 16.48
CA VAL A 903 -37.64 -12.24 16.45
C VAL A 903 -38.29 -12.67 17.77
N GLY A 904 -37.86 -12.14 18.91
CA GLY A 904 -38.50 -12.35 20.20
C GLY A 904 -39.98 -11.97 20.18
N ILE A 905 -40.30 -10.73 19.76
CA ILE A 905 -41.68 -10.25 19.62
C ILE A 905 -42.49 -11.11 18.64
N ILE A 906 -41.91 -11.46 17.49
CA ILE A 906 -42.60 -12.27 16.48
C ILE A 906 -42.88 -13.68 17.02
N SER A 907 -41.94 -14.26 17.77
CA SER A 907 -42.06 -15.61 18.34
C SER A 907 -43.16 -15.72 19.40
N GLU A 908 -43.41 -14.63 20.13
CA GLU A 908 -44.44 -14.54 21.18
C GLU A 908 -45.86 -14.34 20.62
N ARG A 909 -45.99 -13.98 19.33
CA ARG A 909 -47.30 -13.77 18.70
C ARG A 909 -48.18 -15.01 18.81
N LYS A 910 -49.49 -14.77 19.00
CA LYS A 910 -50.53 -15.80 19.18
C LYS A 910 -50.42 -16.61 20.47
N GLY A 911 -49.88 -16.01 21.54
CA GLY A 911 -49.80 -16.63 22.87
C GLY A 911 -48.79 -17.78 22.96
N LYS A 912 -47.84 -17.85 22.02
CA LYS A 912 -46.73 -18.81 22.07
C LYS A 912 -45.63 -18.25 22.98
N GLN A 913 -44.83 -19.13 23.57
CA GLN A 913 -43.69 -18.70 24.38
C GLN A 913 -42.61 -18.04 23.50
N ASN A 914 -42.03 -16.96 24.02
CA ASN A 914 -40.88 -16.30 23.41
C ASN A 914 -39.74 -17.31 23.20
N TRP A 915 -39.08 -17.29 22.04
CA TRP A 915 -37.96 -18.21 21.79
C TRP A 915 -36.73 -17.92 22.65
N PHE A 916 -36.58 -16.69 23.14
CA PHE A 916 -35.47 -16.33 24.02
C PHE A 916 -35.93 -16.33 25.47
N GLN A 917 -35.47 -17.32 26.22
CA GLN A 917 -35.82 -17.57 27.62
C GLN A 917 -34.65 -17.23 28.55
N ASP A 918 -34.87 -17.30 29.86
CA ASP A 918 -33.86 -16.96 30.87
C ASP A 918 -32.60 -17.84 30.80
N THR A 919 -32.77 -19.11 30.38
CA THR A 919 -31.66 -20.06 30.23
C THR A 919 -31.50 -20.53 28.78
N LEU A 920 -30.26 -20.88 28.43
CA LEU A 920 -29.92 -21.42 27.11
C LEU A 920 -30.67 -22.73 26.80
N ASN A 921 -30.96 -23.56 27.82
CA ASN A 921 -31.62 -24.85 27.64
C ASN A 921 -33.12 -24.72 27.36
N LYS A 922 -33.75 -23.63 27.81
CA LYS A 922 -35.17 -23.32 27.55
C LYS A 922 -35.37 -22.49 26.28
N SER A 923 -34.30 -21.84 25.81
CA SER A 923 -34.32 -21.02 24.61
C SER A 923 -34.35 -21.87 23.33
N ARG A 924 -34.99 -21.35 22.28
CA ARG A 924 -35.08 -21.95 20.93
C ARG A 924 -34.17 -21.23 19.94
N LEU A 925 -32.87 -21.31 20.19
CA LEU A 925 -31.84 -20.74 19.31
C LEU A 925 -31.78 -21.44 17.95
N ASP A 926 -32.18 -22.71 17.88
CA ASP A 926 -32.36 -23.47 16.64
C ASP A 926 -33.27 -22.72 15.64
N ASN A 927 -34.40 -22.22 16.13
CA ASN A 927 -35.33 -21.45 15.31
C ASN A 927 -34.75 -20.08 14.90
N TYR A 928 -34.00 -19.43 15.79
CA TYR A 928 -33.34 -18.15 15.47
C TYR A 928 -32.29 -18.31 14.37
N TYR A 929 -31.48 -19.37 14.41
CA TYR A 929 -30.50 -19.65 13.36
C TYR A 929 -31.15 -19.96 12.02
N TRP A 930 -32.31 -20.63 11.99
CA TRP A 930 -33.09 -20.80 10.75
C TRP A 930 -33.60 -19.47 10.19
N VAL A 931 -34.09 -18.56 11.06
CA VAL A 931 -34.49 -17.21 10.64
C VAL A 931 -33.30 -16.46 10.04
N LEU A 932 -32.13 -16.55 10.67
CA LEU A 932 -30.93 -15.87 10.19
C LEU A 932 -30.44 -16.45 8.86
N ALA A 933 -30.55 -17.77 8.65
CA ALA A 933 -30.27 -18.40 7.36
C ALA A 933 -31.21 -17.87 6.26
N ALA A 934 -32.51 -17.76 6.55
CA ALA A 934 -33.49 -17.22 5.61
C ALA A 934 -33.26 -15.72 5.32
N LEU A 935 -32.95 -14.93 6.34
CA LEU A 935 -32.63 -13.50 6.20
C LEU A 935 -31.37 -13.29 5.35
N THR A 936 -30.33 -14.10 5.57
CA THR A 936 -29.09 -14.04 4.80
C THR A 936 -29.32 -14.46 3.34
N ALA A 937 -30.14 -15.48 3.10
CA ALA A 937 -30.54 -15.89 1.74
C ALA A 937 -31.32 -14.78 1.02
N ALA A 938 -32.27 -14.12 1.70
CA ALA A 938 -32.98 -12.98 1.15
C ALA A 938 -32.04 -11.81 0.84
N ASN A 939 -31.07 -11.54 1.72
CA ASN A 939 -30.06 -10.50 1.52
C ASN A 939 -29.14 -10.82 0.34
N LEU A 940 -28.77 -12.09 0.12
CA LEU A 940 -27.99 -12.50 -1.04
C LEU A 940 -28.76 -12.19 -2.35
N VAL A 941 -30.06 -12.51 -2.40
CA VAL A 941 -30.89 -12.17 -3.57
C VAL A 941 -30.96 -10.66 -3.77
N LEU A 942 -31.16 -9.90 -2.69
CA LEU A 942 -31.17 -8.44 -2.75
C LEU A 942 -29.83 -7.88 -3.23
N PHE A 943 -28.71 -8.37 -2.71
CA PHE A 943 -27.37 -7.99 -3.14
C PHE A 943 -27.17 -8.25 -4.63
N ILE A 944 -27.55 -9.44 -5.13
CA ILE A 944 -27.44 -9.77 -6.56
C ILE A 944 -28.26 -8.78 -7.40
N VAL A 945 -29.50 -8.49 -7.01
CA VAL A 945 -30.35 -7.52 -7.73
C VAL A 945 -29.72 -6.12 -7.73
N VAL A 946 -29.26 -5.65 -6.57
CA VAL A 946 -28.64 -4.31 -6.44
C VAL A 946 -27.32 -4.24 -7.22
N ALA A 947 -26.49 -5.29 -7.18
CA ALA A 947 -25.24 -5.38 -7.92
C ALA A 947 -25.46 -5.36 -9.44
N ILE A 948 -26.48 -6.08 -9.94
CA ILE A 948 -26.86 -6.05 -11.36
C ILE A 948 -27.34 -4.65 -11.76
N LEU A 949 -28.20 -4.03 -10.94
CA LEU A 949 -28.70 -2.67 -11.21
C LEU A 949 -27.57 -1.63 -11.19
N TYR A 950 -26.59 -1.81 -10.31
CA TYR A 950 -25.41 -0.98 -10.22
C TYR A 950 -24.52 -1.14 -11.46
N ALA A 951 -24.15 -2.37 -11.82
CA ALA A 951 -23.35 -2.67 -13.01
C ALA A 951 -24.03 -2.20 -14.31
N PHE A 952 -25.34 -2.41 -14.44
CA PHE A 952 -26.11 -1.93 -15.59
C PHE A 952 -26.10 -0.40 -15.72
N ARG A 953 -26.00 0.32 -14.60
CA ARG A 953 -25.95 1.77 -14.59
C ARG A 953 -24.54 2.29 -14.92
N ASP A 954 -23.51 1.58 -14.47
CA ASP A 954 -22.11 1.83 -14.81
C ASP A 954 -21.88 1.67 -16.32
N SER A 955 -22.29 0.53 -16.89
CA SER A 955 -22.19 0.30 -18.34
C SER A 955 -23.04 1.26 -19.18
N ARG A 956 -24.16 1.77 -18.64
CA ARG A 956 -24.96 2.79 -19.35
C ARG A 956 -24.27 4.16 -19.35
N LEU A 957 -23.44 4.46 -18.35
CA LEU A 957 -22.62 5.67 -18.33
C LEU A 957 -21.47 5.53 -19.34
N GLU A 958 -20.77 4.39 -19.35
CA GLU A 958 -19.73 4.08 -20.36
C GLU A 958 -20.30 4.15 -21.80
N ASN A 959 -21.51 3.61 -22.06
CA ASN A 959 -22.12 3.69 -23.39
C ASN A 959 -22.61 5.10 -23.78
N LEU A 960 -22.96 5.95 -22.82
CA LEU A 960 -23.30 7.36 -23.07
C LEU A 960 -22.05 8.19 -23.36
N GLU A 961 -20.90 7.81 -22.78
CA GLU A 961 -19.59 8.40 -23.09
C GLU A 961 -19.18 8.10 -24.54
N GLU A 962 -19.43 6.89 -25.06
CA GLU A 962 -19.16 6.56 -26.47
C GLU A 962 -20.09 7.29 -27.46
N THR A 963 -21.32 7.63 -27.06
CA THR A 963 -22.28 8.33 -27.93
C THR A 963 -22.17 9.86 -27.89
N GLU A 964 -21.64 10.49 -26.83
CA GLU A 964 -21.37 11.94 -26.80
C GLU A 964 -20.10 12.35 -27.60
N PHE A 965 -19.29 11.39 -28.07
CA PHE A 965 -18.20 11.63 -29.04
C PHE A 965 -18.66 11.67 -30.52
N GLU A 966 -19.92 11.34 -30.82
CA GLU A 966 -20.57 11.61 -32.10
C GLU A 966 -21.57 12.77 -31.92
N GLU A 967 -21.32 13.90 -32.59
CA GLU A 967 -22.07 15.17 -32.47
C GLU A 967 -23.61 15.03 -32.38
N THR A 968 -24.26 15.90 -31.60
CA THR A 968 -25.39 16.72 -32.10
C THR A 968 -25.81 17.85 -31.15
N ASP A 969 -25.80 19.07 -31.67
CA ASP A 969 -26.60 20.21 -31.21
C ASP A 969 -28.09 19.94 -31.52
N GLY A 970 -28.93 19.81 -30.50
CA GLY A 970 -30.39 19.75 -30.65
C GLY A 970 -31.13 19.95 -29.32
N PRO A 971 -32.25 20.70 -29.29
CA PRO A 971 -32.98 20.94 -28.06
C PRO A 971 -33.90 19.74 -27.77
N PHE A 972 -33.73 19.10 -26.62
CA PHE A 972 -34.66 18.06 -26.15
C PHE A 972 -35.52 18.56 -24.98
N GLU A 973 -36.84 18.42 -25.16
CA GLU A 973 -37.90 18.68 -24.20
C GLU A 973 -38.17 17.49 -23.25
N ASP A 974 -38.50 17.88 -22.02
CA ASP A 974 -39.36 17.28 -21.00
C ASP A 974 -39.02 16.06 -20.10
N ASP A 975 -39.39 16.30 -18.84
CA ASP A 975 -39.88 15.37 -17.81
C ASP A 975 -38.93 14.40 -17.11
N ALA A 976 -38.11 14.94 -16.19
CA ALA A 976 -37.69 14.19 -15.01
C ALA A 976 -37.89 15.03 -13.73
N LYS A 977 -39.00 14.76 -13.03
CA LYS A 977 -39.22 15.21 -11.65
C LYS A 977 -38.01 14.84 -10.78
N CYS A 978 -37.42 15.85 -10.15
CA CYS A 978 -36.39 15.72 -9.13
C CYS A 978 -36.84 14.79 -8.00
N CYS A 979 -36.23 13.60 -7.89
CA CYS A 979 -36.24 12.86 -6.63
C CYS A 979 -35.14 13.42 -5.71
N CYS A 980 -35.45 14.50 -5.00
CA CYS A 980 -34.83 14.75 -3.71
C CYS A 980 -35.69 14.07 -2.64
N PHE A 981 -35.05 13.43 -1.66
CA PHE A 981 -35.66 12.81 -0.49
C PHE A 981 -36.86 13.62 0.08
N CYS A 982 -38.04 13.00 0.06
CA CYS A 982 -38.99 13.03 1.17
C CYS A 982 -38.98 11.65 1.82
#